data_AF-A0A9R0VXI3-F1
#
_entry.id   AF-A0A9R0VXI3-F1
#
_cell.length_a   1.000
_cell.length_b   1.000
_cell.length_c   1.000
_cell.angle_alpha   90.00
_cell.angle_beta   90.00
_cell.angle_gamma   90.00
#
_symmetry.space_group_name_H-M   'P 1'
#
loop_
_entity.id
_entity.type
_entity.pdbx_description
1 polymer ?
#
loop_
_entity_poly.entity_id
_entity_poly.type
_entity_poly.pdbx_seq_one_letter_code
_entity_poly.pdbx_strand_id
1 'polypeptide(L)'
;MGKGGQDEAARPDGSGSPGADPDVPVFPFWARTPSDCLAELGVSADRGLSSDDAAARLHKYGPNELERHAPPSLWKLVLEQFNDTLVRILLAAAVVSFVEPLVIFLILIVNAVVGVWQESNAEKALEALKEIQSEHATVKRDGRWKHGLPARDLVIGDIVELRVGDKVPADMRVLQLISSTLRVEQGSLTGETSSVNKTSHKIHLEDTDIQGKECMVFAGTTIVNGSAVCVVTGTGMATEIGKIHSQIQEASQEEDDTPLKKKLNEFGEALTAIIGVICILVWLINVKYFLTWEYVDGWPANFKFSFEKCTYYFEIAVALAVAAIPEGLPAVITTCLALGTRKMAQKNALVRKLPSVETLGCTTVICSDKTGTLTTNQMSAVRLVAIGRWPDTLRNFKVDGTTYDPSDGKIHDWPTLNMDDNLQMIAKIAALCNDASIAHSEHQYVATGMPTEAALKVLVEKMGLPGGYTPSLDSSDLLRCCQWWNNDAKRVGTLEFDRTRKSMGVIVKKAETGKNLLLVKGAVENLLERSAYIQLLDGSVVLLDEGAKALVLSTLREMSGSALRCLGFAYKEDLADFATYDGEEHPAHKYLLDPAYYSSIESNLIFCGFVGLRDPPREEVHKAIEDCRAAGIRVMVITGDNKETAEAICREIGVFGPSENISSKSFAGKEFMALPDRKKILRQTGGLLFSRAEPKHKQEIVRLLKEDGEVVAMTGDGVNDAPALKLADIGIAMGITGTEVAKEASDMVLADDNFSTIVSAVGEGRSIYNNMKAFIRYMISSNIGEVASIFLTSALGIPEGLIPVQLLWVNLVTDGPPATALGFNPPDKDIMKKPPRRSDDSLITPWILFRYMVCFPVYCALPQVSSS
;
A
#
# COMPACT_ATOMS: atom_id res chain seq x y z
N MET A 1 37.06 32.19 -39.81
CA MET A 1 38.11 33.17 -39.45
C MET A 1 37.74 33.71 -38.07
N GLY A 2 38.20 33.12 -36.95
CA GLY A 2 39.52 33.32 -36.31
C GLY A 2 39.52 34.64 -35.52
N LYS A 3 39.83 34.77 -34.21
CA LYS A 3 40.51 33.93 -33.19
C LYS A 3 40.27 34.53 -31.78
N GLY A 4 40.38 33.67 -30.75
CA GLY A 4 40.98 33.90 -29.41
C GLY A 4 40.11 34.57 -28.35
N GLY A 5 40.06 34.16 -27.08
CA GLY A 5 40.78 33.14 -26.32
C GLY A 5 40.75 33.51 -24.82
N GLN A 6 40.50 32.51 -23.96
CA GLN A 6 40.79 32.41 -22.51
C GLN A 6 40.22 33.46 -21.54
N ASP A 7 39.35 33.00 -20.62
CA ASP A 7 39.71 32.94 -19.20
C ASP A 7 38.84 31.91 -18.46
N GLU A 8 39.49 30.82 -18.05
CA GLU A 8 38.99 29.80 -17.13
C GLU A 8 38.97 30.37 -15.70
N ALA A 9 37.83 30.30 -15.03
CA ALA A 9 37.75 30.34 -13.57
C ALA A 9 37.05 29.07 -13.09
N ALA A 10 37.87 28.10 -12.69
CA ALA A 10 37.48 26.84 -12.08
C ALA A 10 36.62 27.07 -10.82
N ARG A 11 35.43 26.48 -10.79
CA ARG A 11 34.71 26.14 -9.55
C ARG A 11 34.97 24.66 -9.28
N PRO A 12 35.23 24.26 -8.02
CA PRO A 12 35.58 22.89 -7.71
C PRO A 12 34.34 21.99 -7.83
N ASP A 13 34.43 20.98 -8.68
CA ASP A 13 33.54 19.83 -8.70
C ASP A 13 33.58 19.16 -7.32
N GLY A 14 32.46 19.23 -6.61
CA GLY A 14 32.23 18.56 -5.34
C GLY A 14 30.95 17.73 -5.43
N SER A 15 31.09 16.44 -5.17
CA SER A 15 30.05 15.40 -5.05
C SER A 15 29.25 15.06 -6.31
N GLY A 16 29.94 14.51 -7.32
CA GLY A 16 29.32 13.48 -8.15
C GLY A 16 29.26 12.19 -7.35
N SER A 17 28.06 11.69 -7.07
CA SER A 17 27.87 10.30 -6.65
C SER A 17 28.48 9.38 -7.71
N PRO A 18 29.16 8.27 -7.33
CA PRO A 18 29.52 7.27 -8.32
C PRO A 18 28.21 6.61 -8.76
N GLY A 19 27.65 7.11 -9.86
CA GLY A 19 26.60 6.41 -10.58
C GLY A 19 27.10 5.00 -10.87
N ALA A 20 26.35 4.00 -10.42
CA ALA A 20 26.62 2.61 -10.74
C ALA A 20 26.60 2.48 -12.27
N ASP A 21 27.74 2.11 -12.84
CA ASP A 21 27.90 1.81 -14.26
C ASP A 21 26.93 0.66 -14.61
N PRO A 22 25.98 0.82 -15.56
CA PRO A 22 24.89 -0.13 -15.76
C PRO A 22 25.31 -1.49 -16.38
N ASP A 23 26.60 -1.70 -16.65
CA ASP A 23 27.13 -2.88 -17.36
C ASP A 23 28.09 -3.78 -16.54
N VAL A 24 28.17 -3.64 -15.21
CA VAL A 24 28.90 -4.62 -14.38
C VAL A 24 27.99 -5.83 -14.09
N PRO A 25 28.32 -7.05 -14.55
CA PRO A 25 27.49 -8.22 -14.27
C PRO A 25 27.44 -8.48 -12.76
N VAL A 26 26.26 -8.31 -12.16
CA VAL A 26 26.03 -8.54 -10.73
C VAL A 26 26.28 -10.02 -10.42
N PHE A 27 27.26 -10.30 -9.56
CA PHE A 27 27.57 -11.66 -9.13
C PHE A 27 26.33 -12.29 -8.46
N PRO A 28 25.71 -13.35 -9.01
CA PRO A 28 24.48 -13.90 -8.48
C PRO A 28 24.76 -14.77 -7.26
N PHE A 29 24.81 -14.15 -6.07
CA PHE A 29 25.10 -14.84 -4.80
C PHE A 29 24.18 -16.04 -4.51
N TRP A 30 22.96 -16.06 -5.05
CA TRP A 30 22.01 -17.16 -4.89
C TRP A 30 22.32 -18.40 -5.76
N ALA A 31 22.97 -18.21 -6.91
CA ALA A 31 23.33 -19.28 -7.84
C ALA A 31 24.69 -19.93 -7.53
N ARG A 32 25.37 -19.44 -6.48
CA ARG A 32 26.75 -19.81 -6.11
C ARG A 32 26.79 -20.55 -4.78
N THR A 33 27.87 -21.31 -4.58
CA THR A 33 28.08 -22.03 -3.32
C THR A 33 28.56 -21.07 -2.22
N PRO A 34 28.36 -21.39 -0.92
CA PRO A 34 28.85 -20.54 0.17
C PRO A 34 30.35 -20.23 0.09
N SER A 35 31.17 -21.20 -0.35
CA SER A 35 32.61 -21.02 -0.55
C SER A 35 32.94 -20.02 -1.67
N ASP A 36 32.20 -20.05 -2.77
CA ASP A 36 32.40 -19.11 -3.89
C ASP A 36 32.04 -17.68 -3.46
N CYS A 37 30.95 -17.51 -2.70
CA CYS A 37 30.52 -16.22 -2.18
C CYS A 37 31.56 -15.62 -1.21
N LEU A 38 32.14 -16.45 -0.33
CA LEU A 38 33.19 -16.02 0.59
C LEU A 38 34.49 -15.65 -0.13
N ALA A 39 34.84 -16.39 -1.19
CA ALA A 39 36.00 -16.10 -2.03
C ALA A 39 35.85 -14.77 -2.78
N GLU A 40 34.68 -14.51 -3.38
CA GLU A 40 34.36 -13.26 -4.07
C GLU A 40 34.44 -12.05 -3.12
N LEU A 41 33.91 -12.21 -1.90
CA LEU A 41 33.91 -11.14 -0.89
C LEU A 41 35.25 -10.99 -0.16
N GLY A 42 36.19 -11.93 -0.35
CA GLY A 42 37.49 -11.95 0.32
C GLY A 42 37.41 -12.15 1.83
N VAL A 43 36.44 -12.94 2.34
CA VAL A 43 36.19 -13.12 3.77
C VAL A 43 36.27 -14.58 4.19
N SER A 44 36.82 -14.85 5.38
CA SER A 44 36.82 -16.19 5.98
C SER A 44 35.64 -16.37 6.95
N ALA A 45 34.92 -17.48 6.85
CA ALA A 45 33.80 -17.82 7.75
C ALA A 45 34.20 -17.82 9.24
N ASP A 46 35.43 -18.23 9.54
CA ASP A 46 35.90 -18.42 10.91
C ASP A 46 36.39 -17.12 11.56
N ARG A 47 36.94 -16.19 10.78
CA ARG A 47 37.47 -14.91 11.29
C ARG A 47 36.53 -13.73 11.07
N GLY A 48 35.67 -13.76 10.06
CA GLY A 48 34.92 -12.57 9.63
C GLY A 48 35.84 -11.48 9.09
N LEU A 49 35.32 -10.24 8.99
CA LEU A 49 36.08 -9.07 8.57
C LEU A 49 37.00 -8.55 9.68
N SER A 50 38.12 -7.93 9.30
CA SER A 50 38.90 -7.13 10.24
C SER A 50 38.21 -5.79 10.51
N SER A 51 38.44 -5.20 11.70
CA SER A 51 37.86 -3.87 12.00
C SER A 51 38.32 -2.78 11.02
N ASP A 52 39.55 -2.88 10.50
CA ASP A 52 40.10 -1.93 9.52
C ASP A 52 39.45 -2.10 8.14
N ASP A 53 39.26 -3.35 7.69
CA ASP A 53 38.56 -3.63 6.42
C ASP A 53 37.10 -3.20 6.49
N ALA A 54 36.44 -3.38 7.63
CA ALA A 54 35.07 -2.94 7.83
C ALA A 54 34.96 -1.40 7.73
N ALA A 55 35.90 -0.65 8.33
CA ALA A 55 35.94 0.81 8.23
C ALA A 55 36.22 1.28 6.79
N ALA A 56 37.14 0.62 6.07
CA ALA A 56 37.43 0.92 4.67
C ALA A 56 36.22 0.67 3.76
N ARG A 57 35.47 -0.44 3.99
CA ARG A 57 34.23 -0.74 3.26
C ARG A 57 33.11 0.24 3.60
N LEU A 58 32.99 0.66 4.86
CA LEU A 58 32.01 1.67 5.27
C LEU A 58 32.26 3.01 4.55
N HIS A 59 33.53 3.40 4.40
CA HIS A 59 33.88 4.62 3.64
C HIS A 59 33.65 4.47 2.13
N LYS A 60 33.76 3.25 1.59
CA LYS A 60 33.58 2.98 0.14
C LYS A 60 32.11 2.85 -0.26
N TYR A 61 31.32 2.11 0.51
CA TYR A 61 29.93 1.76 0.18
C TYR A 61 28.90 2.60 0.94
N GLY A 62 29.34 3.35 1.94
CA GLY A 62 28.46 4.12 2.82
C GLY A 62 27.81 3.26 3.91
N PRO A 63 27.09 3.92 4.85
CA PRO A 63 26.32 3.24 5.89
C PRO A 63 25.14 2.42 5.32
N ASN A 64 24.75 1.38 6.04
CA ASN A 64 23.57 0.58 5.76
C ASN A 64 22.29 1.31 6.20
N GLU A 65 21.95 2.38 5.50
CA GLU A 65 20.72 3.16 5.67
C GLU A 65 20.14 3.55 4.31
N LEU A 66 18.82 3.71 4.24
CA LEU A 66 18.14 4.21 3.04
C LEU A 66 18.35 5.73 2.95
N GLU A 67 18.54 6.24 1.73
CA GLU A 67 18.70 7.68 1.51
C GLU A 67 17.47 8.46 1.96
N ARG A 68 17.69 9.50 2.77
CA ARG A 68 16.66 10.43 3.25
C ARG A 68 16.79 11.76 2.50
N HIS A 69 15.68 12.26 1.95
CA HIS A 69 15.63 13.65 1.48
C HIS A 69 15.59 14.59 2.68
N ALA A 70 16.50 15.56 2.71
CA ALA A 70 16.47 16.60 3.72
C ALA A 70 15.25 17.51 3.47
N PRO A 71 14.50 17.90 4.52
CA PRO A 71 13.42 18.85 4.37
C PRO A 71 13.93 20.18 3.79
N PRO A 72 13.12 20.89 2.98
CA PRO A 72 13.52 22.18 2.44
C PRO A 72 13.84 23.15 3.59
N SER A 73 14.98 23.84 3.51
CA SER A 73 15.35 24.82 4.52
C SER A 73 14.34 25.97 4.55
N LEU A 74 14.01 26.50 5.75
CA LEU A 74 13.11 27.65 5.92
C LEU A 74 13.43 28.85 5.01
N TRP A 75 14.72 29.10 4.75
CA TRP A 75 15.16 30.17 3.84
C TRP A 75 14.77 29.92 2.39
N LYS A 76 14.81 28.67 1.94
CA LYS A 76 14.39 28.28 0.60
C LYS A 76 12.88 28.45 0.43
N LEU A 77 12.09 28.05 1.44
CA LEU A 77 10.63 28.25 1.46
C LEU A 77 10.27 29.75 1.37
N VAL A 78 10.95 30.61 2.13
CA VAL A 78 10.76 32.06 2.02
C VAL A 78 11.07 32.55 0.61
N LEU A 79 12.18 32.11 0.00
CA LEU A 79 12.57 32.53 -1.35
C LEU A 79 11.57 32.09 -2.42
N GLU A 80 10.97 30.90 -2.25
CA GLU A 80 9.95 30.36 -3.15
C GLU A 80 8.67 31.22 -3.15
N GLN A 81 8.27 31.77 -2.00
CA GLN A 81 7.15 32.72 -1.92
C GLN A 81 7.38 33.99 -2.77
N PHE A 82 8.64 34.43 -2.93
CA PHE A 82 8.99 35.59 -3.78
C PHE A 82 9.20 35.24 -5.27
N ASN A 83 9.21 33.95 -5.63
CA ASN A 83 9.35 33.51 -7.01
C ASN A 83 8.04 33.54 -7.81
N ASP A 84 6.91 33.72 -7.15
CA ASP A 84 5.62 33.89 -7.80
C ASP A 84 5.63 35.12 -8.73
N THR A 85 5.15 34.93 -9.95
CA THR A 85 5.07 35.97 -11.00
C THR A 85 4.28 37.19 -10.53
N LEU A 86 3.23 37.00 -9.72
CA LEU A 86 2.40 38.07 -9.19
C LEU A 86 3.12 38.88 -8.10
N VAL A 87 3.82 38.18 -7.20
CA VAL A 87 4.68 38.84 -6.20
C VAL A 87 5.78 39.63 -6.89
N ARG A 88 6.37 39.14 -7.99
CA ARG A 88 7.34 39.89 -8.79
C ARG A 88 6.74 41.14 -9.43
N ILE A 89 5.51 41.08 -9.93
CA ILE A 89 4.79 42.25 -10.49
C ILE A 89 4.52 43.29 -9.40
N LEU A 90 4.07 42.85 -8.22
CA LEU A 90 3.87 43.70 -7.04
C LEU A 90 5.17 44.33 -6.55
N LEU A 91 6.26 43.57 -6.56
CA LEU A 91 7.58 44.04 -6.17
C LEU A 91 8.13 45.06 -7.19
N ALA A 92 7.89 44.85 -8.48
CA ALA A 92 8.18 45.84 -9.52
C ALA A 92 7.33 47.11 -9.36
N ALA A 93 6.04 46.98 -9.03
CA ALA A 93 5.15 48.09 -8.78
C ALA A 93 5.55 48.91 -7.54
N ALA A 94 5.97 48.25 -6.46
CA ALA A 94 6.48 48.89 -5.25
C ALA A 94 7.74 49.73 -5.54
N VAL A 95 8.63 49.23 -6.41
CA VAL A 95 9.83 49.97 -6.83
C VAL A 95 9.48 51.18 -7.70
N VAL A 96 8.46 51.08 -8.56
CA VAL A 96 8.04 52.15 -9.48
C VAL A 96 7.18 53.22 -8.79
N SER A 97 6.39 52.86 -7.78
CA SER A 97 5.42 53.77 -7.15
C SER A 97 6.10 54.91 -6.38
N PHE A 98 7.30 54.71 -5.77
CA PHE A 98 8.11 55.66 -4.97
C PHE A 98 7.40 56.42 -3.82
N VAL A 99 6.06 56.52 -3.80
CA VAL A 99 5.26 57.36 -2.90
C VAL A 99 4.69 56.55 -1.73
N GLU A 100 4.30 55.27 -1.94
CA GLU A 100 3.83 54.39 -0.85
C GLU A 100 4.39 52.94 -0.87
N PRO A 101 5.70 52.72 -1.07
CA PRO A 101 6.29 51.37 -1.12
C PRO A 101 6.13 50.59 0.20
N LEU A 102 5.95 51.27 1.33
CA LEU A 102 5.87 50.65 2.66
C LEU A 102 4.65 49.73 2.79
N VAL A 103 3.49 50.13 2.25
CA VAL A 103 2.24 49.38 2.39
C VAL A 103 2.30 48.11 1.54
N ILE A 104 2.73 48.22 0.28
CA ILE A 104 2.90 47.08 -0.62
C ILE A 104 3.95 46.10 -0.06
N PHE A 105 5.07 46.60 0.46
CA PHE A 105 6.12 45.78 1.05
C PHE A 105 5.64 45.07 2.33
N LEU A 106 4.84 45.74 3.16
CA LEU A 106 4.23 45.14 4.35
C LEU A 106 3.28 43.99 3.97
N ILE A 107 2.45 44.18 2.94
CA ILE A 107 1.54 43.14 2.43
C ILE A 107 2.33 41.90 1.96
N LEU A 108 3.40 42.10 1.19
CA LEU A 108 4.25 41.00 0.72
C LEU A 108 4.91 40.22 1.87
N ILE A 109 5.39 40.92 2.91
CA ILE A 109 5.96 40.28 4.10
C ILE A 109 4.91 39.47 4.84
N VAL A 110 3.72 40.03 5.07
CA VAL A 110 2.64 39.33 5.77
C VAL A 110 2.23 38.08 4.98
N ASN A 111 2.09 38.18 3.65
CA ASN A 111 1.76 37.04 2.81
C ASN A 111 2.85 35.96 2.85
N ALA A 112 4.14 36.34 2.78
CA ALA A 112 5.25 35.39 2.88
C ALA A 112 5.32 34.69 4.25
N VAL A 113 5.12 35.44 5.35
CA VAL A 113 5.11 34.89 6.71
C VAL A 113 3.95 33.91 6.91
N VAL A 114 2.75 34.28 6.45
CA VAL A 114 1.58 33.40 6.52
C VAL A 114 1.80 32.14 5.68
N GLY A 115 2.34 32.26 4.46
CA GLY A 115 2.66 31.11 3.60
C GLY A 115 3.64 30.13 4.26
N VAL A 116 4.78 30.63 4.77
CA VAL A 116 5.81 29.80 5.43
C VAL A 116 5.29 29.19 6.73
N TRP A 117 4.46 29.91 7.49
CA TRP A 117 3.88 29.37 8.72
C TRP A 117 2.88 28.25 8.45
N GLN A 118 2.06 28.37 7.40
CA GLN A 118 1.14 27.33 6.96
C GLN A 118 1.89 26.07 6.52
N GLU A 119 3.00 26.22 5.81
CA GLU A 119 3.80 25.11 5.28
C GLU A 119 4.61 24.39 6.37
N SER A 120 5.26 25.13 7.28
CA SER A 120 6.08 24.56 8.35
C SER A 120 5.30 23.75 9.39
N ASN A 121 4.04 24.11 9.66
CA ASN A 121 3.20 23.36 10.61
C ASN A 121 2.74 22.01 10.05
N ALA A 122 2.59 21.89 8.72
CA ALA A 122 2.23 20.63 8.09
C ALA A 122 3.39 19.62 8.15
N GLU A 123 4.64 20.06 7.98
CA GLU A 123 5.82 19.20 8.02
C GLU A 123 6.14 18.68 9.44
N LYS A 124 6.09 19.54 10.46
CA LYS A 124 6.44 19.18 11.85
C LYS A 124 5.56 18.09 12.45
N ALA A 125 4.28 18.05 12.08
CA ALA A 125 3.35 17.02 12.53
C ALA A 125 3.69 15.63 11.93
N LEU A 126 4.33 15.62 10.76
CA LEU A 126 4.71 14.42 10.01
C LEU A 126 6.09 13.89 10.44
N GLU A 127 6.96 14.77 10.91
CA GLU A 127 8.34 14.46 11.32
C GLU A 127 8.43 13.79 12.70
N ALA A 128 7.55 14.16 13.64
CA ALA A 128 7.51 13.59 15.00
C ALA A 128 7.17 12.08 15.03
N LEU A 129 6.67 11.52 13.93
CA LEU A 129 6.36 10.09 13.80
C LEU A 129 7.56 9.26 13.28
N LYS A 130 8.64 9.88 12.79
CA LYS A 130 9.70 9.20 12.01
C LYS A 130 10.94 8.76 12.82
N GLU A 131 11.01 9.05 14.12
CA GLU A 131 12.24 8.85 14.94
C GLU A 131 12.39 7.51 15.70
N ILE A 132 11.55 6.50 15.47
CA ILE A 132 11.47 5.35 16.41
C ILE A 132 12.23 4.06 15.98
N GLN A 133 12.98 4.02 14.88
CA GLN A 133 13.61 2.76 14.44
C GLN A 133 15.13 2.84 14.24
N SER A 134 15.88 2.42 15.26
CA SER A 134 17.26 1.95 15.10
C SER A 134 17.42 0.58 15.75
N GLU A 135 17.70 -0.45 14.94
CA GLU A 135 17.88 -1.83 15.38
C GLU A 135 19.39 -2.20 15.47
N HIS A 136 19.71 -3.23 16.25
CA HIS A 136 21.08 -3.71 16.51
C HIS A 136 21.29 -5.12 15.93
N ALA A 137 22.51 -5.44 15.50
CA ALA A 137 22.91 -6.74 14.93
C ALA A 137 24.08 -7.38 15.69
N THR A 138 24.17 -8.72 15.62
CA THR A 138 25.30 -9.50 16.14
C THR A 138 26.22 -9.91 14.98
N VAL A 139 27.47 -9.41 14.99
CA VAL A 139 28.43 -9.62 13.89
C VAL A 139 29.71 -10.31 14.36
N LYS A 140 30.39 -11.03 13.46
CA LYS A 140 31.71 -11.61 13.70
C LYS A 140 32.78 -10.75 13.02
N ARG A 141 33.59 -10.06 13.82
CA ARG A 141 34.75 -9.26 13.37
C ARG A 141 35.99 -9.61 14.19
N ASP A 142 37.16 -9.65 13.57
CA ASP A 142 38.45 -10.01 14.20
C ASP A 142 38.43 -11.39 14.91
N GLY A 143 37.62 -12.33 14.40
CA GLY A 143 37.42 -13.66 14.97
C GLY A 143 36.57 -13.71 16.24
N ARG A 144 35.94 -12.59 16.66
CA ARG A 144 35.09 -12.52 17.85
C ARG A 144 33.68 -12.06 17.48
N TRP A 145 32.68 -12.61 18.16
CA TRP A 145 31.31 -12.14 18.07
C TRP A 145 31.16 -10.83 18.86
N LYS A 146 30.72 -9.77 18.19
CA LYS A 146 30.37 -8.46 18.76
C LYS A 146 28.85 -8.32 18.72
N HIS A 147 28.24 -8.18 19.89
CA HIS A 147 26.80 -7.93 20.03
C HIS A 147 26.51 -6.43 20.03
N GLY A 148 25.33 -6.03 19.54
CA GLY A 148 24.83 -4.67 19.67
C GLY A 148 25.35 -3.67 18.64
N LEU A 149 25.95 -4.13 17.54
CA LEU A 149 26.40 -3.21 16.48
C LEU A 149 25.16 -2.55 15.85
N PRO A 150 25.08 -1.21 15.76
CA PRO A 150 24.00 -0.55 15.05
C PRO A 150 23.87 -1.08 13.62
N ALA A 151 22.65 -1.36 13.16
CA ALA A 151 22.43 -1.90 11.81
C ALA A 151 23.02 -1.00 10.70
N ARG A 152 23.14 0.31 10.97
CA ARG A 152 23.79 1.32 10.10
C ARG A 152 25.26 1.02 9.78
N ASP A 153 25.98 0.40 10.72
CA ASP A 153 27.43 0.18 10.60
C ASP A 153 27.78 -1.18 9.98
N LEU A 154 26.78 -1.92 9.49
CA LEU A 154 26.94 -3.16 8.74
C LEU A 154 27.49 -2.87 7.34
N VAL A 155 28.43 -3.69 6.90
CA VAL A 155 29.05 -3.56 5.57
C VAL A 155 29.00 -4.88 4.81
N ILE A 156 29.12 -4.79 3.48
CA ILE A 156 29.21 -5.96 2.60
C ILE A 156 30.37 -6.87 3.05
N GLY A 157 30.09 -8.16 3.21
CA GLY A 157 31.03 -9.18 3.69
C GLY A 157 31.05 -9.40 5.21
N ASP A 158 30.33 -8.62 6.01
CA ASP A 158 30.16 -8.94 7.43
C ASP A 158 29.49 -10.31 7.60
N ILE A 159 29.92 -11.06 8.62
CA ILE A 159 29.28 -12.32 9.01
C ILE A 159 28.34 -12.01 10.17
N VAL A 160 27.06 -12.36 10.00
CA VAL A 160 25.99 -12.05 10.94
C VAL A 160 25.37 -13.35 11.44
N GLU A 161 25.14 -13.42 12.74
CA GLU A 161 24.32 -14.48 13.34
C GLU A 161 22.89 -13.98 13.45
N LEU A 162 21.95 -14.73 12.90
CA LEU A 162 20.52 -14.44 12.98
C LEU A 162 19.84 -15.48 13.87
N ARG A 163 18.98 -15.00 14.78
CA ARG A 163 18.22 -15.81 15.73
C ARG A 163 16.73 -15.53 15.60
N VAL A 164 15.93 -16.41 16.19
CA VAL A 164 14.47 -16.26 16.25
C VAL A 164 14.10 -14.92 16.88
N GLY A 165 13.25 -14.16 16.19
CA GLY A 165 12.81 -12.82 16.59
C GLY A 165 13.67 -11.68 16.03
N ASP A 166 14.86 -11.96 15.48
CA ASP A 166 15.67 -10.93 14.86
C ASP A 166 15.04 -10.49 13.53
N LYS A 167 15.01 -9.17 13.31
CA LYS A 167 14.84 -8.63 11.96
C LYS A 167 16.17 -8.65 11.23
N VAL A 168 16.10 -9.05 9.97
CA VAL A 168 17.25 -9.13 9.09
C VAL A 168 17.67 -7.71 8.68
N PRO A 169 18.89 -7.25 9.02
CA PRO A 169 19.27 -5.84 8.87
C PRO A 169 19.80 -5.46 7.48
N ALA A 170 20.19 -6.44 6.66
CA ALA A 170 20.76 -6.26 5.33
C ALA A 170 20.47 -7.52 4.49
N ASP A 171 20.68 -7.48 3.17
CA ASP A 171 20.54 -8.68 2.34
C ASP A 171 21.75 -9.58 2.54
N MET A 172 21.50 -10.87 2.83
CA MET A 172 22.55 -11.82 3.18
C MET A 172 22.36 -13.19 2.54
N ARG A 173 23.49 -13.86 2.30
CA ARG A 173 23.55 -15.26 1.86
C ARG A 173 23.71 -16.18 3.07
N VAL A 174 22.87 -17.21 3.18
CA VAL A 174 22.95 -18.21 4.24
C VAL A 174 24.19 -19.10 4.05
N LEU A 175 25.15 -19.05 4.98
CA LEU A 175 26.35 -19.89 4.94
C LEU A 175 26.08 -21.25 5.57
N GLN A 176 25.55 -21.23 6.79
CA GLN A 176 25.34 -22.43 7.60
C GLN A 176 24.08 -22.27 8.46
N LEU A 177 23.28 -23.33 8.51
CA LEU A 177 22.17 -23.46 9.46
C LEU A 177 22.73 -24.01 10.77
N ILE A 178 22.46 -23.32 11.88
CA ILE A 178 22.80 -23.81 13.24
C ILE A 178 21.70 -24.78 13.71
N SER A 179 20.44 -24.47 13.39
CA SER A 179 19.27 -25.32 13.63
C SER A 179 18.99 -26.29 12.48
N SER A 180 18.13 -27.28 12.72
CA SER A 180 17.64 -28.23 11.71
C SER A 180 16.99 -27.52 10.51
N THR A 181 16.19 -26.50 10.80
CA THR A 181 15.58 -25.62 9.80
C THR A 181 15.68 -24.16 10.19
N LEU A 182 15.67 -23.28 9.19
CA LEU A 182 15.53 -21.84 9.34
C LEU A 182 14.27 -21.42 8.58
N ARG A 183 13.36 -20.72 9.26
CA ARG A 183 12.15 -20.16 8.67
C ARG A 183 12.18 -18.65 8.80
N VAL A 184 11.94 -17.99 7.68
CA VAL A 184 11.92 -16.54 7.59
C VAL A 184 10.55 -16.10 7.11
N GLU A 185 9.95 -15.15 7.81
CA GLU A 185 8.74 -14.46 7.39
C GLU A 185 9.14 -13.37 6.41
N GLN A 186 8.78 -13.59 5.14
CA GLN A 186 9.11 -12.69 4.05
C GLN A 186 7.89 -11.90 3.56
N GLY A 187 6.76 -11.99 4.28
CA GLY A 187 5.49 -11.38 3.90
C GLY A 187 5.60 -9.87 3.65
N SER A 188 6.47 -9.18 4.39
CA SER A 188 6.75 -7.76 4.13
C SER A 188 7.23 -7.52 2.69
N LEU A 189 8.15 -8.35 2.16
CA LEU A 189 8.74 -8.24 0.82
C LEU A 189 8.12 -9.14 -0.25
N THR A 190 7.27 -10.10 0.08
CA THR A 190 6.66 -11.01 -0.91
C THR A 190 5.14 -10.94 -0.93
N GLY A 191 4.51 -10.34 0.09
CA GLY A 191 3.07 -10.38 0.31
C GLY A 191 2.55 -11.74 0.78
N GLU A 192 3.42 -12.75 0.90
CA GLU A 192 3.03 -14.09 1.32
C GLU A 192 3.12 -14.23 2.84
N THR A 193 2.01 -14.60 3.48
CA THR A 193 1.93 -14.80 4.93
C THR A 193 2.57 -16.11 5.42
N SER A 194 3.00 -17.00 4.51
CA SER A 194 3.68 -18.23 4.90
C SER A 194 5.17 -18.03 5.06
N SER A 195 5.72 -18.44 6.22
CA SER A 195 7.16 -18.48 6.44
C SER A 195 7.87 -19.41 5.45
N VAL A 196 8.98 -18.94 4.88
CA VAL A 196 9.76 -19.67 3.88
C VAL A 196 10.91 -20.41 4.56
N ASN A 197 11.00 -21.73 4.35
CA ASN A 197 12.18 -22.51 4.74
C ASN A 197 13.40 -22.07 3.92
N LYS A 198 14.53 -21.83 4.60
CA LYS A 198 15.79 -21.42 3.99
C LYS A 198 16.81 -22.55 4.01
N THR A 199 17.65 -22.58 2.98
CA THR A 199 18.68 -23.61 2.77
C THR A 199 20.04 -22.99 2.49
N SER A 200 21.12 -23.75 2.66
CA SER A 200 22.47 -23.28 2.29
C SER A 200 22.86 -23.66 0.85
N HIS A 201 22.07 -24.52 0.18
CA HIS A 201 22.36 -25.03 -1.15
C HIS A 201 22.23 -23.94 -2.23
N LYS A 202 22.97 -24.10 -3.33
CA LYS A 202 22.88 -23.22 -4.50
C LYS A 202 21.58 -23.46 -5.27
N ILE A 203 21.06 -22.42 -5.91
CA ILE A 203 19.89 -22.51 -6.78
C ILE A 203 20.36 -22.56 -8.25
N HIS A 204 19.79 -23.46 -9.05
CA HIS A 204 20.25 -23.73 -10.42
C HIS A 204 19.72 -22.75 -11.48
N LEU A 205 18.65 -22.01 -11.18
CA LEU A 205 18.04 -21.03 -12.08
C LEU A 205 18.60 -19.64 -11.75
N GLU A 206 19.26 -18.99 -12.72
CA GLU A 206 19.77 -17.62 -12.54
C GLU A 206 18.62 -16.61 -12.47
N ASP A 207 17.57 -16.81 -13.29
CA ASP A 207 16.35 -16.00 -13.30
C ASP A 207 15.30 -16.61 -12.35
N THR A 208 15.55 -16.45 -11.04
CA THR A 208 14.65 -16.92 -9.98
C THR A 208 14.05 -15.75 -9.23
N ASP A 209 12.73 -15.77 -9.06
CA ASP A 209 11.96 -14.80 -8.28
C ASP A 209 12.48 -14.69 -6.84
N ILE A 210 12.21 -13.56 -6.17
CA ILE A 210 12.64 -13.32 -4.77
C ILE A 210 12.20 -14.47 -3.85
N GLN A 211 11.00 -15.01 -4.06
CA GLN A 211 10.45 -16.13 -3.31
C GLN A 211 11.24 -17.44 -3.51
N GLY A 212 11.77 -17.64 -4.71
CA GLY A 212 12.56 -18.83 -5.05
C GLY A 212 14.00 -18.77 -4.54
N LYS A 213 14.48 -17.60 -4.10
CA LYS A 213 15.81 -17.41 -3.49
C LYS A 213 15.85 -17.93 -2.04
N GLU A 214 15.63 -19.24 -1.87
CA GLU A 214 15.65 -19.95 -0.59
C GLU A 214 16.99 -19.86 0.16
N CYS A 215 18.07 -19.53 -0.54
CA CYS A 215 19.39 -19.48 0.02
C CYS A 215 19.82 -18.08 0.49
N MET A 216 18.91 -17.10 0.35
CA MET A 216 19.06 -15.70 0.72
C MET A 216 18.07 -15.30 1.82
N VAL A 217 18.49 -14.38 2.69
CA VAL A 217 17.65 -13.65 3.63
C VAL A 217 17.72 -12.17 3.30
N PHE A 218 16.60 -11.44 3.42
CA PHE A 218 16.46 -10.09 2.89
C PHE A 218 16.24 -9.06 4.00
N ALA A 219 16.76 -7.86 3.81
CA ALA A 219 16.61 -6.75 4.75
C ALA A 219 15.13 -6.47 5.05
N GLY A 220 14.77 -6.28 6.32
CA GLY A 220 13.40 -6.04 6.78
C GLY A 220 12.52 -7.28 6.97
N THR A 221 13.01 -8.49 6.65
CA THR A 221 12.32 -9.76 6.96
C THR A 221 12.61 -10.21 8.39
N THR A 222 11.76 -11.06 8.97
CA THR A 222 11.89 -11.52 10.36
C THR A 222 12.16 -13.02 10.43
N ILE A 223 13.06 -13.45 11.32
CA ILE A 223 13.30 -14.87 11.57
C ILE A 223 12.21 -15.43 12.52
N VAL A 224 11.45 -16.41 12.04
CA VAL A 224 10.36 -17.03 12.80
C VAL A 224 10.83 -18.28 13.55
N ASN A 225 11.72 -19.06 12.93
CA ASN A 225 12.24 -20.29 13.52
C ASN A 225 13.69 -20.51 13.08
N GLY A 226 14.49 -21.05 13.98
CA GLY A 226 15.86 -21.45 13.73
C GLY A 226 16.88 -20.35 13.94
N SER A 227 18.14 -20.71 13.73
CA SER A 227 19.27 -19.80 13.74
C SER A 227 20.24 -20.17 12.64
N ALA A 228 20.86 -19.15 12.04
CA ALA A 228 21.78 -19.32 10.94
C ALA A 228 22.90 -18.28 10.97
N VAL A 229 24.02 -18.65 10.37
CA VAL A 229 25.14 -17.76 10.09
C VAL A 229 25.07 -17.36 8.61
N CYS A 230 25.07 -16.06 8.38
CA CYS A 230 24.91 -15.46 7.06
C CYS A 230 26.05 -14.49 6.75
N VAL A 231 26.31 -14.24 5.46
CA VAL A 231 27.24 -13.20 5.01
C VAL A 231 26.49 -12.09 4.28
N VAL A 232 26.77 -10.84 4.62
CA VAL A 232 26.14 -9.67 4.00
C VAL A 232 26.56 -9.55 2.54
N THR A 233 25.59 -9.52 1.64
CA THR A 233 25.79 -9.39 0.19
C THR A 233 25.41 -8.01 -0.34
N GLY A 234 24.49 -7.31 0.32
CA GLY A 234 24.05 -5.96 -0.07
C GLY A 234 23.59 -5.14 1.13
N THR A 235 23.87 -3.84 1.09
CA THR A 235 23.55 -2.86 2.15
C THR A 235 22.90 -1.61 1.55
N GLY A 236 22.11 -0.87 2.36
CA GLY A 236 21.48 0.38 1.96
C GLY A 236 20.62 0.24 0.70
N MET A 237 20.79 1.15 -0.26
CA MET A 237 20.05 1.18 -1.53
C MET A 237 20.27 -0.05 -2.43
N ALA A 238 21.34 -0.84 -2.22
CA ALA A 238 21.61 -2.04 -3.02
C ALA A 238 20.80 -3.27 -2.60
N THR A 239 20.14 -3.22 -1.44
CA THR A 239 19.24 -4.29 -0.96
C THR A 239 17.94 -4.37 -1.76
N GLU A 240 17.20 -5.47 -1.69
CA GLU A 240 15.88 -5.57 -2.34
C GLU A 240 14.89 -4.50 -1.82
N ILE A 241 14.90 -4.20 -0.51
CA ILE A 241 14.10 -3.10 0.05
C ILE A 241 14.59 -1.73 -0.42
N GLY A 242 15.92 -1.56 -0.60
CA GLY A 242 16.52 -0.35 -1.15
C GLY A 242 16.18 -0.11 -2.63
N LYS A 243 16.11 -1.16 -3.44
CA LYS A 243 15.62 -1.08 -4.82
C LYS A 243 14.16 -0.65 -4.88
N ILE A 244 13.32 -1.18 -3.98
CA ILE A 244 11.92 -0.75 -3.83
C ILE A 244 11.88 0.74 -3.43
N HIS A 245 12.72 1.18 -2.49
CA HIS A 245 12.83 2.59 -2.11
C HIS A 245 13.25 3.50 -3.28
N SER A 246 14.21 3.08 -4.10
CA SER A 246 14.60 3.79 -5.33
C SER A 246 13.43 3.91 -6.29
N GLN A 247 12.65 2.85 -6.48
CA GLN A 247 11.46 2.87 -7.34
C GLN A 247 10.37 3.80 -6.79
N ILE A 248 10.18 3.85 -5.47
CA ILE A 248 9.28 4.81 -4.82
C ILE A 248 9.78 6.24 -5.07
N GLN A 249 11.08 6.48 -4.99
CA GLN A 249 11.67 7.81 -5.24
C GLN A 249 11.55 8.23 -6.72
N GLU A 250 11.80 7.33 -7.66
CA GLU A 250 11.56 7.54 -9.09
C GLU A 250 10.08 7.82 -9.36
N ALA A 251 9.16 7.02 -8.79
CA ALA A 251 7.73 7.25 -8.88
C ALA A 251 7.30 8.59 -8.26
N SER A 252 8.01 9.06 -7.22
CA SER A 252 7.77 10.37 -6.61
C SER A 252 8.15 11.53 -7.54
N GLN A 253 9.15 11.35 -8.42
CA GLN A 253 9.51 12.35 -9.43
C GLN A 253 8.51 12.38 -10.59
N GLU A 254 7.78 11.29 -10.80
CA GLU A 254 6.66 11.17 -11.74
C GLU A 254 5.32 11.61 -11.13
N GLU A 255 5.28 12.15 -9.89
CA GLU A 255 4.04 12.66 -9.30
C GLU A 255 3.53 13.88 -10.08
N ASP A 256 2.43 13.66 -10.78
CA ASP A 256 1.65 14.69 -11.47
C ASP A 256 0.91 15.58 -10.46
N ASP A 257 0.80 16.88 -10.78
CA ASP A 257 -0.08 17.79 -10.04
C ASP A 257 -1.53 17.26 -10.04
N THR A 258 -2.23 17.41 -8.90
CA THR A 258 -3.62 16.96 -8.79
C THR A 258 -4.53 17.64 -9.82
N PRO A 259 -5.65 17.00 -10.23
CA PRO A 259 -6.57 17.59 -11.19
C PRO A 259 -7.04 19.00 -10.79
N LEU A 260 -7.32 19.23 -9.50
CA LEU A 260 -7.66 20.56 -8.99
C LEU A 260 -6.51 21.55 -9.14
N LYS A 261 -5.28 21.17 -8.78
CA LYS A 261 -4.11 22.05 -8.86
C LYS A 261 -3.81 22.44 -10.31
N LYS A 262 -3.87 21.48 -11.24
CA LYS A 262 -3.77 21.74 -12.70
C LYS A 262 -4.83 22.76 -13.15
N LYS A 263 -6.09 22.61 -12.71
CA LYS A 263 -7.17 23.56 -13.05
C LYS A 263 -7.02 24.93 -12.37
N LEU A 264 -6.48 25.01 -11.16
CA LEU A 264 -6.17 26.28 -10.51
C LEU A 264 -5.04 27.02 -11.23
N ASN A 265 -4.02 26.31 -11.72
CA ASN A 265 -2.94 26.88 -12.52
C ASN A 265 -3.45 27.39 -13.88
N GLU A 266 -4.19 26.56 -14.63
CA GLU A 266 -4.85 26.97 -15.89
C GLU A 266 -5.74 28.21 -15.69
N PHE A 267 -6.49 28.23 -14.57
CA PHE A 267 -7.33 29.37 -14.21
C PHE A 267 -6.49 30.61 -13.87
N GLY A 268 -5.42 30.47 -13.08
CA GLY A 268 -4.52 31.56 -12.72
C GLY A 268 -3.86 32.19 -13.95
N GLU A 269 -3.44 31.38 -14.92
CA GLU A 269 -2.91 31.85 -16.21
C GLU A 269 -3.97 32.62 -17.02
N ALA A 270 -5.17 32.06 -17.16
CA ALA A 270 -6.26 32.71 -17.87
C ALA A 270 -6.68 34.04 -17.22
N LEU A 271 -6.76 34.08 -15.88
CA LEU A 271 -7.08 35.27 -15.12
C LEU A 271 -5.98 36.34 -15.28
N THR A 272 -4.71 35.95 -15.17
CA THR A 272 -3.56 36.85 -15.39
C THR A 272 -3.59 37.45 -16.79
N ALA A 273 -3.92 36.66 -17.81
CA ALA A 273 -4.07 37.16 -19.18
C ALA A 273 -5.22 38.17 -19.31
N ILE A 274 -6.39 37.90 -18.71
CA ILE A 274 -7.53 38.82 -18.70
C ILE A 274 -7.18 40.13 -18.01
N ILE A 275 -6.56 40.07 -16.82
CA ILE A 275 -6.09 41.24 -16.07
C ILE A 275 -5.12 42.06 -16.92
N GLY A 276 -4.14 41.41 -17.56
CA GLY A 276 -3.19 42.09 -18.44
C GLY A 276 -3.87 42.85 -19.57
N VAL A 277 -4.88 42.25 -20.22
CA VAL A 277 -5.68 42.91 -21.26
C VAL A 277 -6.45 44.11 -20.70
N ILE A 278 -7.11 43.96 -19.54
CA ILE A 278 -7.88 45.07 -18.93
C ILE A 278 -6.93 46.21 -18.52
N CYS A 279 -5.77 45.92 -17.94
CA CYS A 279 -4.76 46.92 -17.59
C CYS A 279 -4.31 47.71 -18.82
N ILE A 280 -4.04 47.03 -19.95
CA ILE A 280 -3.69 47.68 -21.22
C ILE A 280 -4.85 48.56 -21.72
N LEU A 281 -6.09 48.07 -21.64
CA LEU A 281 -7.27 48.84 -22.08
C LEU A 281 -7.50 50.09 -21.23
N VAL A 282 -7.42 49.97 -19.90
CA VAL A 282 -7.51 51.11 -18.96
C VAL A 282 -6.41 52.12 -19.25
N TRP A 283 -5.18 51.65 -19.47
CA TRP A 283 -4.07 52.52 -19.84
C TRP A 283 -4.38 53.27 -21.15
N LEU A 284 -4.80 52.58 -22.21
CA LEU A 284 -5.15 53.15 -23.52
C LEU A 284 -6.29 54.18 -23.45
N ILE A 285 -7.37 53.89 -22.70
CA ILE A 285 -8.51 54.81 -22.52
C ILE A 285 -8.05 56.11 -21.85
N ASN A 286 -7.11 56.01 -20.92
CA ASN A 286 -6.63 57.11 -20.12
C ASN A 286 -5.42 57.84 -20.71
N VAL A 287 -4.83 57.36 -21.82
CA VAL A 287 -3.74 58.04 -22.55
C VAL A 287 -4.03 59.52 -22.82
N LYS A 288 -5.30 59.85 -23.11
CA LYS A 288 -5.77 61.23 -23.35
C LYS A 288 -5.58 62.18 -22.15
N TYR A 289 -5.50 61.66 -20.93
CA TYR A 289 -5.31 62.44 -19.71
C TYR A 289 -3.83 62.67 -19.35
N PHE A 290 -2.90 61.87 -19.90
CA PHE A 290 -1.44 62.03 -19.70
C PHE A 290 -0.78 62.85 -20.81
N LEU A 291 -1.37 62.86 -21.99
CA LEU A 291 -0.91 63.57 -23.18
C LEU A 291 -1.84 64.76 -23.45
N THR A 292 -1.59 65.89 -22.79
CA THR A 292 -2.27 67.15 -23.11
C THR A 292 -1.50 67.89 -24.19
N TRP A 293 -2.17 68.16 -25.31
CA TRP A 293 -1.66 68.99 -26.40
C TRP A 293 -2.22 70.41 -26.25
N GLU A 294 -1.36 71.40 -26.02
CA GLU A 294 -1.76 72.81 -26.10
C GLU A 294 -1.72 73.26 -27.58
N TYR A 295 -2.88 73.64 -28.11
CA TYR A 295 -3.02 74.26 -29.43
C TYR A 295 -2.93 75.78 -29.29
N VAL A 296 -1.94 76.40 -29.94
CA VAL A 296 -1.87 77.86 -30.10
C VAL A 296 -1.94 78.15 -31.59
N ASP A 297 -2.88 79.00 -32.02
CA ASP A 297 -3.12 79.37 -33.42
C ASP A 297 -3.28 78.19 -34.42
N GLY A 298 -3.99 77.13 -33.99
CA GLY A 298 -4.34 76.01 -34.87
C GLY A 298 -3.21 75.02 -35.17
N TRP A 299 -2.03 75.20 -34.57
CA TRP A 299 -0.91 74.27 -34.67
C TRP A 299 -0.53 73.68 -33.30
N PRO A 300 -0.32 72.36 -33.17
CA PRO A 300 0.09 71.73 -31.93
C PRO A 300 1.56 72.07 -31.62
N ALA A 301 1.84 72.80 -30.54
CA ALA A 301 3.17 73.36 -30.28
C ALA A 301 3.88 72.83 -29.02
N ASN A 302 3.17 72.38 -27.97
CA ASN A 302 3.81 71.95 -26.72
C ASN A 302 3.32 70.60 -26.21
N PHE A 303 4.29 69.71 -25.94
CA PHE A 303 4.12 68.39 -25.33
C PHE A 303 4.30 68.50 -23.81
N LYS A 304 3.23 68.32 -23.03
CA LYS A 304 3.32 68.17 -21.57
C LYS A 304 2.96 66.74 -21.19
N PHE A 305 3.95 65.97 -20.76
CA PHE A 305 3.76 64.66 -20.13
C PHE A 305 3.69 64.84 -18.62
N SER A 306 2.54 64.52 -18.02
CA SER A 306 2.38 64.59 -16.56
C SER A 306 2.79 63.26 -15.93
N PHE A 307 3.98 63.24 -15.31
CA PHE A 307 4.51 62.07 -14.63
C PHE A 307 3.61 61.65 -13.45
N GLU A 308 3.06 62.62 -12.71
CA GLU A 308 2.15 62.42 -11.57
C GLU A 308 0.86 61.70 -11.95
N LYS A 309 0.27 62.04 -13.11
CA LYS A 309 -0.92 61.33 -13.62
C LYS A 309 -0.55 59.96 -14.17
N CYS A 310 0.61 59.80 -14.79
CA CYS A 310 1.07 58.49 -15.26
C CYS A 310 1.27 57.50 -14.10
N THR A 311 1.87 57.95 -12.99
CA THR A 311 2.03 57.14 -11.79
C THR A 311 0.70 56.79 -11.15
N TYR A 312 -0.25 57.73 -11.11
CA TYR A 312 -1.60 57.49 -10.58
C TYR A 312 -2.36 56.36 -11.32
N TYR A 313 -2.36 56.36 -12.66
CA TYR A 313 -3.05 55.28 -13.38
C TYR A 313 -2.25 53.98 -13.48
N PHE A 314 -0.93 54.05 -13.32
CA PHE A 314 -0.13 52.85 -13.08
C PHE A 314 -0.47 52.22 -11.73
N GLU A 315 -0.66 53.03 -10.69
CA GLU A 315 -1.13 52.59 -9.37
C GLU A 315 -2.54 51.98 -9.45
N ILE A 316 -3.46 52.58 -10.23
CA ILE A 316 -4.77 51.96 -10.53
C ILE A 316 -4.63 50.61 -11.23
N ALA A 317 -3.71 50.47 -12.20
CA ALA A 317 -3.49 49.20 -12.89
C ALA A 317 -2.94 48.12 -11.93
N VAL A 318 -2.08 48.50 -10.99
CA VAL A 318 -1.55 47.61 -9.94
C VAL A 318 -2.66 47.26 -8.95
N ALA A 319 -3.45 48.23 -8.50
CA ALA A 319 -4.62 48.03 -7.65
C ALA A 319 -5.63 47.05 -8.28
N LEU A 320 -5.89 47.21 -9.57
CA LEU A 320 -6.75 46.31 -10.36
C LEU A 320 -6.18 44.89 -10.42
N ALA A 321 -4.86 44.76 -10.59
CA ALA A 321 -4.20 43.47 -10.60
C ALA A 321 -4.29 42.75 -9.25
N VAL A 322 -4.13 43.47 -8.13
CA VAL A 322 -4.30 42.93 -6.78
C VAL A 322 -5.75 42.53 -6.51
N ALA A 323 -6.71 43.39 -6.84
CA ALA A 323 -8.14 43.15 -6.65
C ALA A 323 -8.64 41.89 -7.37
N ALA A 324 -8.06 41.59 -8.53
CA ALA A 324 -8.48 40.46 -9.32
C ALA A 324 -8.04 39.11 -8.74
N ILE A 325 -6.98 39.07 -7.91
CA ILE A 325 -6.40 37.82 -7.40
C ILE A 325 -7.17 37.37 -6.15
N PRO A 326 -7.66 36.13 -6.09
CA PRO A 326 -8.35 35.63 -4.92
C PRO A 326 -7.34 35.15 -3.87
N GLU A 327 -6.70 36.08 -3.16
CA GLU A 327 -5.64 35.80 -2.17
C GLU A 327 -6.11 34.90 -1.02
N GLY A 328 -7.38 34.97 -0.64
CA GLY A 328 -7.97 34.10 0.38
C GLY A 328 -8.17 32.64 -0.09
N LEU A 329 -8.06 32.36 -1.39
CA LEU A 329 -8.44 31.07 -1.96
C LEU A 329 -7.60 29.89 -1.44
N PRO A 330 -6.26 29.97 -1.38
CA PRO A 330 -5.44 28.89 -0.83
C PRO A 330 -5.79 28.57 0.63
N ALA A 331 -6.07 29.60 1.45
CA ALA A 331 -6.43 29.43 2.85
C ALA A 331 -7.80 28.74 3.02
N VAL A 332 -8.79 29.12 2.22
CA VAL A 332 -10.12 28.49 2.23
C VAL A 332 -10.05 27.04 1.75
N ILE A 333 -9.29 26.76 0.68
CA ILE A 333 -9.07 25.41 0.18
C ILE A 333 -8.43 24.53 1.26
N THR A 334 -7.31 24.96 1.85
CA THR A 334 -6.61 24.21 2.89
C THR A 334 -7.50 23.95 4.09
N THR A 335 -8.28 24.94 4.53
CA THR A 335 -9.22 24.78 5.65
C THR A 335 -10.32 23.78 5.32
N CYS A 336 -10.90 23.85 4.13
CA CYS A 336 -11.94 22.92 3.68
C CYS A 336 -11.40 21.49 3.57
N LEU A 337 -10.20 21.30 2.98
CA LEU A 337 -9.54 20.00 2.87
C LEU A 337 -9.20 19.44 4.25
N ALA A 338 -8.62 20.22 5.17
CA ALA A 338 -8.29 19.78 6.52
C ALA A 338 -9.52 19.31 7.31
N LEU A 339 -10.64 20.03 7.19
CA LEU A 339 -11.90 19.63 7.81
C LEU A 339 -12.52 18.41 7.14
N GLY A 340 -12.38 18.29 5.81
CA GLY A 340 -12.70 17.09 5.05
C GLY A 340 -11.91 15.86 5.53
N THR A 341 -10.59 16.00 5.69
CA THR A 341 -9.70 14.97 6.26
C THR A 341 -10.13 14.56 7.66
N ARG A 342 -10.52 15.52 8.52
CA ARG A 342 -11.05 15.20 9.86
C ARG A 342 -12.33 14.38 9.80
N LYS A 343 -13.24 14.68 8.86
CA LYS A 343 -14.49 13.93 8.67
C LYS A 343 -14.24 12.54 8.06
N MET A 344 -13.24 12.40 7.19
CA MET A 344 -12.77 11.10 6.70
C MET A 344 -12.14 10.26 7.81
N ALA A 345 -11.34 10.86 8.68
CA ALA A 345 -10.73 10.18 9.82
C ALA A 345 -11.78 9.62 10.80
N GLN A 346 -12.91 10.32 10.99
CA GLN A 346 -14.05 9.81 11.76
C GLN A 346 -14.72 8.57 11.14
N LYS A 347 -14.50 8.35 9.84
CA LYS A 347 -14.92 7.16 9.10
C LYS A 347 -13.75 6.20 8.86
N ASN A 348 -12.72 6.23 9.70
CA ASN A 348 -11.52 5.38 9.63
C ASN A 348 -10.63 5.57 8.39
N ALA A 349 -10.84 6.61 7.57
CA ALA A 349 -9.97 6.94 6.45
C ALA A 349 -8.99 8.06 6.83
N LEU A 350 -7.74 7.70 7.12
CA LEU A 350 -6.68 8.63 7.51
C LEU A 350 -5.96 9.15 6.26
N VAL A 351 -6.18 10.42 5.91
CA VAL A 351 -5.53 11.02 4.73
C VAL A 351 -4.22 11.70 5.15
N ARG A 352 -3.12 11.29 4.52
CA ARG A 352 -1.77 11.82 4.76
C ARG A 352 -1.49 13.07 3.92
N LYS A 353 -1.94 13.09 2.67
CA LYS A 353 -1.80 14.24 1.78
C LYS A 353 -3.15 14.94 1.57
N LEU A 354 -3.27 16.19 2.02
CA LEU A 354 -4.53 16.95 1.90
C LEU A 354 -5.11 17.02 0.48
N PRO A 355 -4.31 17.22 -0.59
CA PRO A 355 -4.84 17.26 -1.96
C PRO A 355 -5.51 15.94 -2.40
N SER A 356 -5.10 14.80 -1.85
CA SER A 356 -5.62 13.48 -2.24
C SER A 356 -7.09 13.28 -1.87
N VAL A 357 -7.62 14.06 -0.92
CA VAL A 357 -9.05 14.10 -0.57
C VAL A 357 -9.91 14.44 -1.81
N GLU A 358 -9.44 15.35 -2.66
CA GLU A 358 -10.14 15.77 -3.88
C GLU A 358 -10.01 14.72 -4.98
N THR A 359 -8.78 14.24 -5.19
CA THR A 359 -8.47 13.27 -6.24
C THR A 359 -9.29 12.00 -6.06
N LEU A 360 -9.58 11.63 -4.81
CA LEU A 360 -10.43 10.50 -4.46
C LEU A 360 -11.85 10.61 -5.00
N GLY A 361 -12.40 11.83 -5.08
CA GLY A 361 -13.70 12.07 -5.68
C GLY A 361 -13.72 11.86 -7.21
N CYS A 362 -12.56 11.97 -7.85
CA CYS A 362 -12.37 11.80 -9.29
C CYS A 362 -11.95 10.38 -9.70
N THR A 363 -11.76 9.47 -8.74
CA THR A 363 -11.33 8.09 -9.00
C THR A 363 -12.23 7.39 -10.02
N THR A 364 -11.64 6.91 -11.11
CA THR A 364 -12.34 6.16 -12.17
C THR A 364 -12.05 4.66 -12.07
N VAL A 365 -10.87 4.29 -11.61
CA VAL A 365 -10.42 2.90 -11.46
C VAL A 365 -9.86 2.68 -10.06
N ILE A 366 -10.30 1.61 -9.41
CA ILE A 366 -9.71 1.09 -8.17
C ILE A 366 -9.02 -0.23 -8.50
N CYS A 367 -7.70 -0.21 -8.48
CA CYS A 367 -6.86 -1.39 -8.50
C CYS A 367 -6.71 -1.88 -7.06
N SER A 368 -7.25 -3.05 -6.74
CA SER A 368 -7.18 -3.61 -5.40
C SER A 368 -6.30 -4.83 -5.34
N ASP A 369 -5.41 -4.90 -4.35
CA ASP A 369 -4.88 -6.20 -3.92
C ASP A 369 -6.00 -7.05 -3.32
N LYS A 370 -5.86 -8.37 -3.42
CA LYS A 370 -6.85 -9.32 -2.90
C LYS A 370 -6.59 -9.63 -1.43
N THR A 371 -5.35 -10.00 -1.09
CA THR A 371 -5.01 -10.52 0.24
C THR A 371 -4.96 -9.35 1.23
N GLY A 372 -5.55 -9.50 2.41
CA GLY A 372 -5.59 -8.44 3.42
C GLY A 372 -6.62 -7.33 3.14
N THR A 373 -6.81 -6.98 1.87
CA THR A 373 -7.73 -5.91 1.45
C THR A 373 -9.15 -6.40 1.17
N LEU A 374 -9.34 -7.28 0.18
CA LEU A 374 -10.67 -7.83 -0.16
C LEU A 374 -11.03 -9.04 0.70
N THR A 375 -10.01 -9.73 1.20
CA THR A 375 -10.14 -10.85 2.13
C THR A 375 -9.71 -10.45 3.54
N THR A 376 -10.06 -11.28 4.53
CA THR A 376 -9.69 -11.02 5.93
C THR A 376 -8.21 -11.31 6.21
N ASN A 377 -7.51 -12.00 5.30
CA ASN A 377 -6.19 -12.60 5.54
C ASN A 377 -6.18 -13.55 6.74
N GLN A 378 -7.35 -14.11 7.08
CA GLN A 378 -7.53 -15.09 8.15
C GLN A 378 -7.98 -16.40 7.54
N MET A 379 -7.01 -17.29 7.29
CA MET A 379 -7.29 -18.61 6.74
C MET A 379 -8.29 -19.35 7.63
N SER A 380 -9.40 -19.79 7.03
CA SER A 380 -10.50 -20.42 7.73
C SER A 380 -10.88 -21.75 7.07
N ALA A 381 -11.28 -22.74 7.87
CA ALA A 381 -11.81 -23.99 7.36
C ALA A 381 -13.25 -23.79 6.91
N VAL A 382 -13.57 -24.16 5.67
CA VAL A 382 -14.91 -23.93 5.07
C VAL A 382 -15.62 -25.22 4.72
N ARG A 383 -14.86 -26.28 4.42
CA ARG A 383 -15.44 -27.58 4.11
C ARG A 383 -14.59 -28.69 4.71
N LEU A 384 -15.21 -29.63 5.41
CA LEU A 384 -14.57 -30.83 5.93
C LEU A 384 -15.13 -32.05 5.19
N VAL A 385 -14.25 -32.91 4.70
CA VAL A 385 -14.61 -34.16 4.03
C VAL A 385 -14.08 -35.33 4.84
N ALA A 386 -14.99 -36.19 5.28
CA ALA A 386 -14.71 -37.41 6.03
C ALA A 386 -15.16 -38.63 5.25
N ILE A 387 -14.60 -39.79 5.55
CA ILE A 387 -15.03 -41.05 4.93
C ILE A 387 -16.33 -41.53 5.57
N GLY A 388 -17.20 -42.12 4.76
CA GLY A 388 -18.49 -42.66 5.17
C GLY A 388 -18.40 -44.09 5.69
N ARG A 389 -19.57 -44.75 5.73
CA ARG A 389 -19.70 -46.15 6.17
C ARG A 389 -19.07 -47.14 5.20
N TRP A 390 -19.01 -46.78 3.92
CA TRP A 390 -18.39 -47.57 2.86
C TRP A 390 -17.26 -46.77 2.20
N PRO A 391 -16.24 -47.43 1.61
CA PRO A 391 -15.13 -46.75 0.94
C PRO A 391 -15.58 -45.79 -0.17
N ASP A 392 -16.70 -46.09 -0.83
CA ASP A 392 -17.25 -45.32 -1.94
C ASP A 392 -18.22 -44.21 -1.49
N THR A 393 -18.30 -43.90 -0.20
CA THR A 393 -19.18 -42.86 0.33
C THR A 393 -18.37 -41.81 1.07
N LEU A 394 -18.49 -40.54 0.68
CA LEU A 394 -17.88 -39.40 1.36
C LEU A 394 -18.93 -38.57 2.08
N ARG A 395 -18.56 -37.99 3.23
CA ARG A 395 -19.38 -37.09 4.03
C ARG A 395 -18.79 -35.69 3.95
N ASN A 396 -19.60 -34.75 3.48
CA ASN A 396 -19.21 -33.35 3.31
C ASN A 396 -19.90 -32.50 4.37
N PHE A 397 -19.12 -31.80 5.19
CA PHE A 397 -19.60 -30.87 6.20
C PHE A 397 -19.20 -29.45 5.82
N LYS A 398 -20.13 -28.51 5.90
CA LYS A 398 -19.85 -27.08 5.71
C LYS A 398 -19.49 -26.46 7.05
N VAL A 399 -18.41 -25.69 7.09
CA VAL A 399 -17.93 -25.00 8.29
C VAL A 399 -18.10 -23.50 8.08
N ASP A 400 -18.84 -22.85 8.98
CA ASP A 400 -18.97 -21.39 9.00
C ASP A 400 -17.89 -20.73 9.88
N GLY A 401 -17.72 -19.44 9.68
CA GLY A 401 -16.78 -18.57 10.38
C GLY A 401 -15.68 -18.06 9.45
N THR A 402 -15.32 -16.80 9.63
CA THR A 402 -14.37 -16.08 8.78
C THR A 402 -13.15 -15.58 9.55
N THR A 403 -13.14 -15.80 10.87
CA THR A 403 -12.10 -15.33 11.78
C THR A 403 -11.44 -16.46 12.58
N TYR A 404 -10.38 -16.10 13.32
CA TYR A 404 -9.73 -17.00 14.27
C TYR A 404 -10.47 -17.17 15.61
N ASP A 405 -11.67 -16.61 15.77
CA ASP A 405 -12.51 -16.83 16.95
C ASP A 405 -13.12 -18.26 16.90
N PRO A 406 -12.86 -19.10 17.92
CA PRO A 406 -13.49 -20.43 18.02
C PRO A 406 -15.02 -20.41 18.08
N SER A 407 -15.62 -19.30 18.52
CA SER A 407 -17.07 -19.12 18.65
C SER A 407 -17.74 -18.57 17.38
N ASP A 408 -16.96 -18.14 16.39
CA ASP A 408 -17.44 -17.60 15.13
C ASP A 408 -17.88 -18.72 14.18
N GLY A 409 -19.20 -18.93 14.06
CA GLY A 409 -19.81 -19.92 13.16
C GLY A 409 -19.98 -21.31 13.78
N LYS A 410 -20.53 -22.24 12.98
CA LYS A 410 -20.81 -23.63 13.36
C LYS A 410 -20.55 -24.58 12.17
N ILE A 411 -20.43 -25.87 12.48
CA ILE A 411 -20.40 -26.91 11.45
C ILE A 411 -21.84 -27.34 11.14
N HIS A 412 -22.24 -27.21 9.88
CA HIS A 412 -23.55 -27.68 9.40
C HIS A 412 -23.56 -29.19 9.17
N ASP A 413 -24.74 -29.78 9.31
CA ASP A 413 -24.98 -31.21 9.17
C ASP A 413 -24.11 -32.08 10.10
N TRP A 414 -23.72 -31.52 11.25
CA TRP A 414 -22.92 -32.21 12.26
C TRP A 414 -23.74 -33.28 12.98
N PRO A 415 -23.22 -34.50 13.19
CA PRO A 415 -23.94 -35.55 13.90
C PRO A 415 -24.30 -35.11 15.33
N THR A 416 -25.59 -35.19 15.67
CA THR A 416 -26.19 -34.61 16.88
C THR A 416 -25.82 -35.31 18.19
N LEU A 417 -25.21 -36.49 18.17
CA LEU A 417 -25.06 -37.30 19.40
C LEU A 417 -23.68 -37.87 19.69
N ASN A 418 -22.68 -37.78 18.80
CA ASN A 418 -21.26 -37.96 19.13
C ASN A 418 -20.38 -37.79 17.89
N MET A 419 -19.11 -37.44 18.12
CA MET A 419 -18.06 -37.45 17.11
C MET A 419 -17.67 -38.90 16.79
N ASP A 420 -17.82 -39.33 15.54
CA ASP A 420 -17.42 -40.69 15.12
C ASP A 420 -15.89 -40.89 15.21
N ASP A 421 -15.43 -42.14 15.25
CA ASP A 421 -14.00 -42.48 15.39
C ASP A 421 -13.13 -41.88 14.28
N ASN A 422 -13.64 -41.82 13.04
CA ASN A 422 -12.96 -41.16 11.93
C ASN A 422 -12.83 -39.64 12.15
N LEU A 423 -13.89 -38.97 12.63
CA LEU A 423 -13.85 -37.54 12.93
C LEU A 423 -12.93 -37.24 14.12
N GLN A 424 -12.96 -38.08 15.16
CA GLN A 424 -12.04 -37.99 16.29
C GLN A 424 -10.58 -38.10 15.83
N MET A 425 -10.27 -39.00 14.90
CA MET A 425 -8.93 -39.12 14.34
C MET A 425 -8.51 -37.87 13.54
N ILE A 426 -9.41 -37.30 12.75
CA ILE A 426 -9.16 -36.04 12.02
C ILE A 426 -8.87 -34.90 13.02
N ALA A 427 -9.69 -34.74 14.06
CA ALA A 427 -9.49 -33.71 15.08
C ALA A 427 -8.17 -33.90 15.83
N LYS A 428 -7.84 -35.15 16.17
CA LYS A 428 -6.56 -35.51 16.80
C LYS A 428 -5.36 -35.15 15.93
N ILE A 429 -5.40 -35.46 14.63
CA ILE A 429 -4.33 -35.08 13.69
C ILE A 429 -4.25 -33.55 13.57
N ALA A 430 -5.38 -32.86 13.41
CA ALA A 430 -5.43 -31.40 13.28
C ALA A 430 -4.94 -30.65 14.52
N ALA A 431 -5.13 -31.20 15.72
CA ALA A 431 -4.68 -30.63 16.99
C ALA A 431 -3.20 -30.89 17.28
N LEU A 432 -2.74 -32.14 17.12
CA LEU A 432 -1.40 -32.59 17.53
C LEU A 432 -0.33 -32.37 16.46
N CYS A 433 -0.67 -32.54 15.19
CA CYS A 433 0.22 -32.27 14.06
C CYS A 433 0.16 -30.78 13.71
N ASN A 434 0.39 -29.90 14.69
CA ASN A 434 0.17 -28.46 14.54
C ASN A 434 1.12 -27.67 15.47
N ASP A 435 1.80 -26.67 14.93
CA ASP A 435 2.76 -25.84 15.66
C ASP A 435 2.23 -24.42 15.91
N ALA A 436 1.11 -24.03 15.30
CA ALA A 436 0.51 -22.70 15.49
C ALA A 436 -0.18 -22.56 16.86
N SER A 437 -0.35 -21.33 17.34
CA SER A 437 -1.18 -20.99 18.50
C SER A 437 -2.08 -19.80 18.19
N ILE A 438 -3.10 -19.60 19.01
CA ILE A 438 -4.02 -18.48 18.88
C ILE A 438 -3.99 -17.73 20.20
N ALA A 439 -3.77 -16.43 20.13
CA ALA A 439 -3.78 -15.51 21.26
C ALA A 439 -4.86 -14.45 21.05
N HIS A 440 -5.39 -13.92 22.15
CA HIS A 440 -6.34 -12.81 22.12
C HIS A 440 -5.62 -11.54 22.58
N SER A 441 -5.49 -10.56 21.68
CA SER A 441 -4.82 -9.28 21.95
C SER A 441 -5.79 -8.13 21.69
N GLU A 442 -5.99 -7.27 22.69
CA GLU A 442 -6.65 -5.95 22.60
C GLU A 442 -7.94 -5.84 21.73
N HIS A 443 -8.72 -6.93 21.62
CA HIS A 443 -10.00 -7.12 20.88
C HIS A 443 -9.95 -7.93 19.57
N GLN A 444 -8.82 -8.56 19.22
CA GLN A 444 -8.74 -9.44 18.05
C GLN A 444 -8.00 -10.75 18.35
N TYR A 445 -8.44 -11.83 17.71
CA TYR A 445 -7.74 -13.12 17.75
C TYR A 445 -6.61 -13.11 16.72
N VAL A 446 -5.39 -13.27 17.21
CA VAL A 446 -4.18 -13.26 16.40
C VAL A 446 -3.56 -14.66 16.40
N ALA A 447 -3.26 -15.16 15.21
CA ALA A 447 -2.54 -16.40 15.04
C ALA A 447 -1.02 -16.17 15.22
N THR A 448 -0.36 -17.05 15.98
CA THR A 448 1.10 -17.16 16.01
C THR A 448 1.49 -18.45 15.30
N GLY A 449 2.36 -18.36 14.29
CA GLY A 449 2.69 -19.50 13.41
C GLY A 449 1.93 -19.45 12.09
N MET A 450 1.81 -20.58 11.40
CA MET A 450 1.23 -20.59 10.04
C MET A 450 -0.31 -20.38 10.06
N PRO A 451 -0.87 -19.47 9.24
CA PRO A 451 -2.32 -19.23 9.14
C PRO A 451 -3.13 -20.50 8.86
N THR A 452 -2.61 -21.39 8.02
CA THR A 452 -3.23 -22.68 7.70
C THR A 452 -3.35 -23.60 8.90
N GLU A 453 -2.36 -23.58 9.80
CA GLU A 453 -2.36 -24.39 11.01
C GLU A 453 -3.24 -23.78 12.09
N ALA A 454 -3.25 -22.45 12.22
CA ALA A 454 -4.19 -21.76 13.09
C ALA A 454 -5.65 -22.07 12.73
N ALA A 455 -5.98 -22.09 11.42
CA ALA A 455 -7.29 -22.48 10.92
C ALA A 455 -7.73 -23.89 11.38
N LEU A 456 -6.78 -24.83 11.43
CA LEU A 456 -7.04 -26.19 11.90
C LEU A 456 -7.33 -26.24 13.41
N LYS A 457 -6.65 -25.41 14.22
CA LYS A 457 -6.94 -25.33 15.66
C LYS A 457 -8.34 -24.79 15.90
N VAL A 458 -8.73 -23.73 15.19
CA VAL A 458 -10.10 -23.20 15.23
C VAL A 458 -11.11 -24.27 14.82
N LEU A 459 -10.82 -25.04 13.76
CA LEU A 459 -11.68 -26.15 13.34
C LEU A 459 -11.86 -27.18 14.46
N VAL A 460 -10.79 -27.57 15.15
CA VAL A 460 -10.86 -28.52 16.27
C VAL A 460 -11.72 -27.99 17.41
N GLU A 461 -11.61 -26.70 17.74
CA GLU A 461 -12.49 -26.09 18.75
C GLU A 461 -13.96 -26.09 18.30
N LYS A 462 -14.24 -25.84 17.02
CA LYS A 462 -15.59 -25.91 16.43
C LYS A 462 -16.17 -27.32 16.39
N MET A 463 -15.32 -28.34 16.25
CA MET A 463 -15.73 -29.76 16.27
C MET A 463 -16.15 -30.21 17.68
N GLY A 464 -15.57 -29.62 18.72
CA GLY A 464 -15.82 -29.99 20.12
C GLY A 464 -15.14 -31.29 20.55
N LEU A 465 -15.47 -31.76 21.76
CA LEU A 465 -14.92 -32.99 22.35
C LEU A 465 -15.82 -34.22 22.12
N PRO A 466 -15.24 -35.43 22.06
CA PRO A 466 -16.00 -36.67 22.05
C PRO A 466 -16.86 -36.80 23.33
N GLY A 467 -18.14 -37.17 23.19
CA GLY A 467 -19.08 -37.31 24.32
C GLY A 467 -19.97 -36.09 24.59
N GLY A 468 -19.85 -35.00 23.81
CA GLY A 468 -20.61 -33.76 24.05
C GLY A 468 -20.19 -33.02 25.32
N TYR A 469 -19.05 -33.41 25.91
CA TYR A 469 -18.55 -32.83 27.15
C TYR A 469 -17.97 -31.44 26.85
N THR A 470 -18.64 -30.38 27.33
CA THR A 470 -18.05 -29.05 27.40
C THR A 470 -17.27 -28.95 28.71
N PRO A 471 -15.95 -28.79 28.70
CA PRO A 471 -15.20 -28.63 29.95
C PRO A 471 -15.70 -27.37 30.70
N SER A 472 -15.66 -27.38 32.03
CA SER A 472 -16.16 -26.32 32.92
C SER A 472 -15.60 -24.93 32.57
N LEU A 473 -16.43 -23.89 32.45
CA LEU A 473 -16.09 -22.52 32.00
C LEU A 473 -14.96 -21.79 32.77
N ASP A 474 -14.40 -22.38 33.82
CA ASP A 474 -13.46 -21.72 34.75
C ASP A 474 -12.01 -21.57 34.22
N SER A 475 -11.68 -22.13 33.05
CA SER A 475 -10.39 -21.91 32.39
C SER A 475 -10.50 -20.78 31.36
N SER A 476 -9.79 -19.67 31.57
CA SER A 476 -9.64 -18.55 30.61
C SER A 476 -8.92 -18.92 29.30
N ASP A 477 -8.73 -20.20 29.02
CA ASP A 477 -7.94 -20.71 27.92
C ASP A 477 -8.79 -20.89 26.66
N LEU A 478 -8.29 -20.34 25.57
CA LEU A 478 -8.98 -20.19 24.28
C LEU A 478 -9.03 -21.49 23.45
N LEU A 479 -8.08 -22.41 23.69
CA LEU A 479 -7.81 -23.62 22.91
C LEU A 479 -8.07 -24.90 23.72
N ARG A 480 -9.30 -25.05 24.21
CA ARG A 480 -9.69 -26.05 25.22
C ARG A 480 -9.70 -27.47 24.64
N CYS A 481 -10.28 -27.63 23.46
CA CYS A 481 -10.34 -28.92 22.78
C CYS A 481 -8.94 -29.37 22.35
N CYS A 482 -8.12 -28.44 21.84
CA CYS A 482 -6.74 -28.72 21.48
C CYS A 482 -5.89 -29.13 22.70
N GLN A 483 -6.07 -28.49 23.85
CA GLN A 483 -5.40 -28.88 25.10
C GLN A 483 -5.79 -30.29 25.55
N TRP A 484 -7.06 -30.66 25.43
CA TRP A 484 -7.52 -32.01 25.76
C TRP A 484 -6.83 -33.07 24.89
N TRP A 485 -6.75 -32.85 23.57
CA TRP A 485 -6.03 -33.75 22.65
C TRP A 485 -4.52 -33.81 22.94
N ASN A 486 -3.90 -32.70 23.32
CA ASN A 486 -2.49 -32.66 23.75
C ASN A 486 -2.24 -33.48 25.03
N ASN A 487 -3.22 -33.54 25.94
CA ASN A 487 -3.12 -34.36 27.15
C ASN A 487 -3.34 -35.86 26.86
N ASP A 488 -4.18 -36.19 25.88
CA ASP A 488 -4.45 -37.58 25.45
C ASP A 488 -3.22 -38.26 24.80
N ALA A 489 -2.42 -37.50 24.04
CA ALA A 489 -1.22 -38.03 23.42
C ALA A 489 -0.05 -37.04 23.45
N LYS A 490 1.05 -37.47 24.08
CA LYS A 490 2.27 -36.65 24.19
C LYS A 490 3.07 -36.73 22.90
N ARG A 491 3.38 -35.58 22.29
CA ARG A 491 4.29 -35.49 21.15
C ARG A 491 5.72 -35.88 21.59
N VAL A 492 6.32 -36.85 20.91
CA VAL A 492 7.69 -37.35 21.18
C VAL A 492 8.67 -37.04 20.05
N GLY A 493 8.19 -36.85 18.83
CA GLY A 493 9.03 -36.49 17.68
C GLY A 493 8.23 -35.78 16.60
N THR A 494 8.92 -34.99 15.78
CA THR A 494 8.34 -34.23 14.68
C THR A 494 9.14 -34.49 13.41
N LEU A 495 8.43 -34.84 12.34
CA LEU A 495 8.93 -34.84 10.97
C LEU A 495 8.49 -33.51 10.35
N GLU A 496 9.43 -32.58 10.30
CA GLU A 496 9.19 -31.21 9.84
C GLU A 496 8.76 -31.17 8.37
N PHE A 497 7.92 -30.19 8.01
CA PHE A 497 7.42 -30.05 6.65
C PHE A 497 8.56 -29.99 5.61
N ASP A 498 8.49 -30.86 4.61
CA ASP A 498 9.41 -30.86 3.48
C ASP A 498 8.63 -30.67 2.15
N ARG A 499 9.17 -29.81 1.28
CA ARG A 499 8.58 -29.43 -0.01
C ARG A 499 8.52 -30.60 -0.98
N THR A 500 9.44 -31.55 -0.91
CA THR A 500 9.45 -32.71 -1.82
C THR A 500 8.25 -33.62 -1.55
N ARG A 501 7.97 -33.91 -0.27
CA ARG A 501 6.86 -34.75 0.19
C ARG A 501 5.53 -34.00 0.37
N LYS A 502 5.59 -32.68 0.55
CA LYS A 502 4.45 -31.78 0.83
C LYS A 502 3.57 -32.24 2.00
N SER A 503 4.18 -32.80 3.03
CA SER A 503 3.49 -33.23 4.27
C SER A 503 4.29 -32.82 5.50
N MET A 504 3.68 -32.96 6.66
CA MET A 504 4.27 -32.84 8.00
C MET A 504 3.79 -34.04 8.82
N GLY A 505 4.67 -34.60 9.64
CA GLY A 505 4.37 -35.77 10.48
C GLY A 505 4.74 -35.51 11.93
N VAL A 506 4.01 -36.12 12.86
CA VAL A 506 4.35 -36.09 14.30
C VAL A 506 4.17 -37.47 14.89
N ILE A 507 5.15 -37.90 15.67
CA ILE A 507 5.09 -39.14 16.44
C ILE A 507 4.55 -38.77 17.82
N VAL A 508 3.45 -39.40 18.21
CA VAL A 508 2.78 -39.17 19.49
C VAL A 508 2.69 -40.48 20.26
N LYS A 509 2.85 -40.41 21.57
CA LYS A 509 2.70 -41.54 22.48
C LYS A 509 1.34 -41.43 23.17
N LYS A 510 0.44 -42.40 22.92
CA LYS A 510 -0.89 -42.44 23.56
C LYS A 510 -0.73 -42.61 25.07
N ALA A 511 -1.39 -41.77 25.87
CA ALA A 511 -1.28 -41.81 27.33
C ALA A 511 -1.83 -43.13 27.92
N GLU A 512 -2.95 -43.62 27.39
CA GLU A 512 -3.63 -44.82 27.90
C GLU A 512 -2.89 -46.14 27.59
N THR A 513 -2.36 -46.27 26.37
CA THR A 513 -1.79 -47.54 25.88
C THR A 513 -0.27 -47.54 25.85
N GLY A 514 0.37 -46.38 25.99
CA GLY A 514 1.83 -46.21 25.86
C GLY A 514 2.39 -46.48 24.47
N LYS A 515 1.54 -46.78 23.48
CA LYS A 515 1.94 -47.06 22.09
C LYS A 515 2.18 -45.76 21.32
N ASN A 516 3.19 -45.79 20.44
CA ASN A 516 3.47 -44.71 19.53
C ASN A 516 2.54 -44.76 18.30
N LEU A 517 2.17 -43.59 17.80
CA LEU A 517 1.31 -43.38 16.65
C LEU A 517 1.90 -42.25 15.81
N LEU A 518 1.96 -42.41 14.49
CA LEU A 518 2.39 -41.35 13.58
C LEU A 518 1.16 -40.67 12.99
N LEU A 519 1.05 -39.36 13.18
CA LEU A 519 -0.01 -38.51 12.65
C LEU A 519 0.58 -37.66 11.53
N VAL A 520 -0.06 -37.62 10.37
CA VAL A 520 0.45 -36.94 9.17
C VAL A 520 -0.62 -36.02 8.59
N LYS A 521 -0.21 -34.80 8.22
CA LYS A 521 -1.02 -33.88 7.42
C LYS A 521 -0.25 -33.44 6.19
N GLY A 522 -0.93 -33.10 5.10
CA GLY A 522 -0.22 -32.72 3.87
C GLY A 522 -1.12 -32.56 2.65
N ALA A 523 -0.50 -32.43 1.48
CA ALA A 523 -1.22 -32.43 0.21
C ALA A 523 -1.98 -33.75 0.01
N VAL A 524 -3.26 -33.65 -0.34
CA VAL A 524 -4.18 -34.81 -0.45
C VAL A 524 -3.66 -35.83 -1.47
N GLU A 525 -3.18 -35.39 -2.63
CA GLU A 525 -2.64 -36.27 -3.68
C GLU A 525 -1.42 -37.06 -3.20
N ASN A 526 -0.42 -36.36 -2.64
CA ASN A 526 0.80 -36.98 -2.12
C ASN A 526 0.54 -37.91 -0.92
N LEU A 527 -0.49 -37.64 -0.12
CA LEU A 527 -0.88 -38.53 0.97
C LEU A 527 -1.58 -39.78 0.45
N LEU A 528 -2.49 -39.64 -0.52
CA LEU A 528 -3.19 -40.77 -1.14
C LEU A 528 -2.22 -41.71 -1.85
N GLU A 529 -1.19 -41.20 -2.53
CA GLU A 529 -0.15 -42.03 -3.15
C GLU A 529 0.63 -42.88 -2.15
N ARG A 530 0.76 -42.41 -0.91
CA ARG A 530 1.47 -43.09 0.18
C ARG A 530 0.55 -43.85 1.15
N SER A 531 -0.76 -43.80 0.90
CA SER A 531 -1.76 -44.48 1.72
C SER A 531 -2.09 -45.84 1.12
N ALA A 532 -1.97 -46.88 1.93
CA ALA A 532 -2.38 -48.24 1.55
C ALA A 532 -3.80 -48.56 2.03
N TYR A 533 -4.27 -47.83 3.04
CA TYR A 533 -5.53 -48.10 3.72
C TYR A 533 -6.37 -46.83 3.87
N ILE A 534 -7.66 -47.02 4.15
CA ILE A 534 -8.62 -45.96 4.44
C ILE A 534 -9.41 -46.32 5.69
N GLN A 535 -9.67 -45.33 6.54
CA GLN A 535 -10.47 -45.51 7.75
C GLN A 535 -11.94 -45.18 7.48
N LEU A 536 -12.84 -46.11 7.80
CA LEU A 536 -14.29 -45.92 7.69
C LEU A 536 -14.88 -45.24 8.93
N LEU A 537 -16.17 -44.91 8.86
CA LEU A 537 -16.91 -44.21 9.91
C LEU A 537 -16.83 -44.90 11.30
N ASP A 538 -16.85 -46.23 11.34
CA ASP A 538 -16.82 -47.05 12.56
C ASP A 538 -15.38 -47.31 13.08
N GLY A 539 -14.38 -46.64 12.50
CA GLY A 539 -12.98 -46.83 12.83
C GLY A 539 -12.34 -48.05 12.16
N SER A 540 -13.10 -48.87 11.41
CA SER A 540 -12.54 -50.01 10.68
C SER A 540 -11.60 -49.56 9.56
N VAL A 541 -10.51 -50.30 9.37
CA VAL A 541 -9.48 -50.00 8.39
C VAL A 541 -9.57 -51.01 7.24
N VAL A 542 -9.75 -50.51 6.02
CA VAL A 542 -9.88 -51.32 4.81
C VAL A 542 -8.83 -50.90 3.78
N LEU A 543 -8.49 -51.81 2.86
CA LEU A 543 -7.58 -51.51 1.75
C LEU A 543 -8.16 -50.39 0.87
N LEU A 544 -7.30 -49.45 0.49
CA LEU A 544 -7.69 -48.35 -0.40
C LEU A 544 -7.88 -48.89 -1.83
N ASP A 545 -9.12 -48.98 -2.29
CA ASP A 545 -9.46 -49.34 -3.66
C ASP A 545 -9.29 -48.15 -4.63
N GLU A 546 -9.04 -48.44 -5.91
CA GLU A 546 -8.92 -47.42 -6.96
C GLU A 546 -10.23 -46.63 -7.15
N GLY A 547 -11.39 -47.25 -6.93
CA GLY A 547 -12.70 -46.57 -6.93
C GLY A 547 -12.80 -45.49 -5.86
N ALA A 548 -12.47 -45.83 -4.62
CA ALA A 548 -12.45 -44.90 -3.49
C ALA A 548 -11.40 -43.78 -3.70
N LYS A 549 -10.21 -44.13 -4.20
CA LYS A 549 -9.16 -43.15 -4.53
C LYS A 549 -9.62 -42.16 -5.60
N ALA A 550 -10.25 -42.64 -6.67
CA ALA A 550 -10.80 -41.78 -7.72
C ALA A 550 -11.91 -40.87 -7.19
N LEU A 551 -12.74 -41.35 -6.27
CA LEU A 551 -13.80 -40.56 -5.63
C LEU A 551 -13.21 -39.40 -4.81
N VAL A 552 -12.20 -39.66 -3.98
CA VAL A 552 -11.51 -38.62 -3.20
C VAL A 552 -10.85 -37.59 -4.13
N LEU A 553 -10.16 -38.04 -5.19
CA LEU A 553 -9.54 -37.15 -6.17
C LEU A 553 -10.58 -36.30 -6.94
N SER A 554 -11.76 -36.86 -7.23
CA SER A 554 -12.83 -36.09 -7.89
C SER A 554 -13.38 -34.99 -6.99
N THR A 555 -13.57 -35.27 -5.70
CA THR A 555 -14.03 -34.30 -4.69
C THR A 555 -12.96 -33.24 -4.41
N LEU A 556 -11.68 -33.63 -4.41
CA LEU A 556 -10.54 -32.72 -4.33
C LEU A 556 -10.56 -31.71 -5.49
N ARG A 557 -10.82 -32.15 -6.72
CA ARG A 557 -10.92 -31.26 -7.90
C ARG A 557 -12.09 -30.29 -7.79
N GLU A 558 -13.25 -30.75 -7.32
CA GLU A 558 -14.42 -29.88 -7.06
C GLU A 558 -14.08 -28.78 -6.04
N MET A 559 -13.46 -29.16 -4.93
CA MET A 559 -13.08 -28.22 -3.86
C MET A 559 -11.99 -27.25 -4.32
N SER A 560 -10.99 -27.74 -5.05
CA SER A 560 -9.93 -26.89 -5.63
C SER A 560 -10.49 -25.89 -6.64
N GLY A 561 -11.46 -26.30 -7.46
CA GLY A 561 -12.19 -25.41 -8.39
C GLY A 561 -13.03 -24.35 -7.68
N SER A 562 -13.37 -24.56 -6.41
CA SER A 562 -14.02 -23.59 -5.53
C SER A 562 -13.02 -22.76 -4.71
N ALA A 563 -11.75 -22.69 -5.16
CA ALA A 563 -10.66 -21.95 -4.50
C ALA A 563 -10.28 -22.44 -3.10
N LEU A 564 -10.62 -23.68 -2.73
CA LEU A 564 -10.26 -24.22 -1.42
C LEU A 564 -8.87 -24.86 -1.46
N ARG A 565 -7.97 -24.41 -0.59
CA ARG A 565 -6.71 -25.06 -0.28
C ARG A 565 -6.99 -26.34 0.52
N CYS A 566 -6.84 -27.48 -0.12
CA CYS A 566 -7.16 -28.77 0.49
C CYS A 566 -5.96 -29.37 1.25
N LEU A 567 -6.18 -29.85 2.47
CA LEU A 567 -5.19 -30.54 3.30
C LEU A 567 -5.74 -31.89 3.76
N GLY A 568 -5.01 -32.97 3.48
CA GLY A 568 -5.36 -34.33 3.87
C GLY A 568 -4.80 -34.72 5.23
N PHE A 569 -5.47 -35.68 5.85
CA PHE A 569 -5.11 -36.25 7.15
C PHE A 569 -4.95 -37.77 7.01
N ALA A 570 -3.84 -38.28 7.54
CA ALA A 570 -3.56 -39.70 7.56
C ALA A 570 -2.78 -40.07 8.84
N TYR A 571 -2.80 -41.35 9.21
CA TYR A 571 -2.03 -41.84 10.36
C TYR A 571 -1.45 -43.23 10.09
N LYS A 572 -0.54 -43.66 10.98
CA LYS A 572 0.08 -44.99 10.93
C LYS A 572 0.31 -45.51 12.35
N GLU A 573 -0.19 -46.71 12.63
CA GLU A 573 -0.07 -47.36 13.94
C GLU A 573 1.17 -48.27 14.03
N ASP A 574 1.54 -48.95 12.94
CA ASP A 574 2.70 -49.84 12.92
C ASP A 574 3.98 -49.06 12.57
N LEU A 575 4.76 -48.75 13.60
CA LEU A 575 5.92 -47.87 13.50
C LEU A 575 7.27 -48.58 13.47
N ALA A 576 7.31 -49.92 13.39
CA ALA A 576 8.55 -50.72 13.37
C ALA A 576 9.61 -50.19 14.35
N ASP A 577 10.71 -49.62 13.85
CA ASP A 577 11.83 -49.06 14.64
C ASP A 577 11.44 -47.90 15.57
N PHE A 578 10.31 -47.24 15.33
CA PHE A 578 9.79 -46.14 16.15
C PHE A 578 8.73 -46.59 17.16
N ALA A 579 8.42 -47.88 17.27
CA ALA A 579 7.41 -48.39 18.20
C ALA A 579 7.74 -48.10 19.68
N THR A 580 9.03 -48.10 20.04
CA THR A 580 9.52 -47.80 21.39
C THR A 580 10.18 -46.43 21.53
N TYR A 581 10.09 -45.59 20.49
CA TYR A 581 10.74 -44.29 20.47
C TYR A 581 10.27 -43.39 21.62
N ASP A 582 11.21 -42.90 22.43
CA ASP A 582 10.97 -42.13 23.65
C ASP A 582 11.72 -40.79 23.70
N GLY A 583 12.60 -40.50 22.73
CA GLY A 583 13.28 -39.22 22.62
C GLY A 583 14.64 -39.30 21.91
N GLU A 584 15.48 -38.29 22.17
CA GLU A 584 16.79 -38.09 21.52
C GLU A 584 17.80 -39.22 21.75
N GLU A 585 17.69 -39.93 22.88
CA GLU A 585 18.59 -41.03 23.24
C GLU A 585 18.30 -42.33 22.45
N HIS A 586 17.18 -42.41 21.75
CA HIS A 586 16.78 -43.60 21.00
C HIS A 586 17.59 -43.73 19.68
N PRO A 587 18.06 -44.94 19.29
CA PRO A 587 18.86 -45.13 18.06
C PRO A 587 18.14 -44.68 16.78
N ALA A 588 16.80 -44.78 16.76
CA ALA A 588 15.98 -44.32 15.64
C ALA A 588 15.91 -42.79 15.50
N HIS A 589 16.35 -42.01 16.49
CA HIS A 589 16.36 -40.54 16.42
C HIS A 589 17.24 -40.02 15.28
N LYS A 590 18.30 -40.76 14.91
CA LYS A 590 19.17 -40.42 13.79
C LYS A 590 18.43 -40.31 12.46
N TYR A 591 17.38 -41.10 12.26
CA TYR A 591 16.55 -41.05 11.05
C TYR A 591 15.60 -39.84 11.03
N LEU A 592 15.31 -39.24 12.19
CA LEU A 592 14.51 -38.00 12.26
C LEU A 592 15.36 -36.76 11.94
N LEU A 593 16.68 -36.84 12.09
CA LEU A 593 17.61 -35.75 11.78
C LEU A 593 17.87 -35.59 10.27
N ASP A 594 17.67 -36.66 9.48
CA ASP A 594 17.90 -36.65 8.04
C ASP A 594 16.55 -36.67 7.27
N PRO A 595 16.18 -35.56 6.59
CA PRO A 595 14.95 -35.47 5.82
C PRO A 595 14.78 -36.53 4.72
N ALA A 596 15.87 -37.13 4.22
CA ALA A 596 15.80 -38.15 3.17
C ALA A 596 15.01 -39.40 3.60
N TYR A 597 14.96 -39.70 4.89
CA TYR A 597 14.25 -40.87 5.42
C TYR A 597 12.75 -40.61 5.63
N TYR A 598 12.28 -39.36 5.61
CA TYR A 598 10.90 -39.02 5.97
C TYR A 598 9.86 -39.72 5.08
N SER A 599 10.12 -39.79 3.78
CA SER A 599 9.23 -40.47 2.82
C SER A 599 9.09 -41.97 3.09
N SER A 600 10.14 -42.61 3.60
CA SER A 600 10.11 -44.03 3.97
C SER A 600 9.30 -44.27 5.25
N ILE A 601 9.41 -43.37 6.22
CA ILE A 601 8.66 -43.42 7.49
C ILE A 601 7.16 -43.22 7.23
N GLU A 602 6.81 -42.25 6.37
CA GLU A 602 5.44 -41.91 5.95
C GLU A 602 4.90 -42.78 4.80
N SER A 603 5.31 -44.05 4.74
CA SER A 603 4.78 -45.04 3.80
C SER A 603 3.72 -45.93 4.45
N ASN A 604 2.79 -46.49 3.65
CA ASN A 604 1.69 -47.35 4.10
C ASN A 604 0.76 -46.68 5.13
N LEU A 605 0.34 -45.46 4.83
CA LEU A 605 -0.54 -44.67 5.69
C LEU A 605 -2.01 -45.15 5.62
N ILE A 606 -2.77 -44.81 6.65
CA ILE A 606 -4.23 -44.94 6.72
C ILE A 606 -4.84 -43.55 6.51
N PHE A 607 -5.55 -43.37 5.41
CA PHE A 607 -6.19 -42.09 5.07
C PHE A 607 -7.51 -41.90 5.85
N CYS A 608 -7.71 -40.72 6.44
CA CYS A 608 -8.91 -40.42 7.23
C CYS A 608 -9.90 -39.47 6.53
N GLY A 609 -9.40 -38.52 5.75
CA GLY A 609 -10.21 -37.42 5.23
C GLY A 609 -9.36 -36.19 4.93
N PHE A 610 -10.01 -35.09 4.57
CA PHE A 610 -9.35 -33.84 4.21
C PHE A 610 -10.23 -32.63 4.46
N VAL A 611 -9.62 -31.46 4.58
CA VAL A 611 -10.31 -30.18 4.81
C VAL A 611 -9.96 -29.19 3.70
N GLY A 612 -10.93 -28.39 3.29
CA GLY A 612 -10.77 -27.22 2.43
C GLY A 612 -10.67 -25.96 3.28
N LEU A 613 -9.50 -25.32 3.21
CA LEU A 613 -9.20 -24.04 3.81
C LEU A 613 -9.32 -22.94 2.76
N ARG A 614 -9.77 -21.74 3.13
CA ARG A 614 -9.65 -20.56 2.26
C ARG A 614 -9.45 -19.31 3.09
N ASP A 615 -8.94 -18.28 2.44
CA ASP A 615 -8.98 -16.92 2.94
C ASP A 615 -10.31 -16.28 2.51
N PRO A 616 -11.28 -16.09 3.42
CA PRO A 616 -12.62 -15.69 3.05
C PRO A 616 -12.67 -14.19 2.68
N PRO A 617 -13.53 -13.81 1.71
CA PRO A 617 -13.80 -12.40 1.44
C PRO A 617 -14.55 -11.76 2.61
N ARG A 618 -14.38 -10.45 2.80
CA ARG A 618 -15.14 -9.68 3.79
C ARG A 618 -16.59 -9.52 3.33
N GLU A 619 -17.56 -9.56 4.24
CA GLU A 619 -18.99 -9.54 3.88
C GLU A 619 -19.40 -8.23 3.20
N GLU A 620 -18.83 -7.12 3.63
CA GLU A 620 -19.13 -5.78 3.14
C GLU A 620 -18.55 -5.47 1.75
N VAL A 621 -17.56 -6.25 1.28
CA VAL A 621 -16.88 -6.03 0.00
C VAL A 621 -17.86 -6.19 -1.17
N HIS A 622 -18.78 -7.16 -1.10
CA HIS A 622 -19.76 -7.39 -2.17
C HIS A 622 -20.61 -6.14 -2.42
N LYS A 623 -21.18 -5.56 -1.36
CA LYS A 623 -21.96 -4.33 -1.42
C LYS A 623 -21.12 -3.14 -1.89
N ALA A 624 -19.89 -3.02 -1.39
CA ALA A 624 -18.98 -1.95 -1.78
C ALA A 624 -18.64 -1.99 -3.29
N ILE A 625 -18.48 -3.18 -3.88
CA ILE A 625 -18.26 -3.35 -5.32
C ILE A 625 -19.52 -2.98 -6.12
N GLU A 626 -20.72 -3.31 -5.63
CA GLU A 626 -21.97 -2.86 -6.23
C GLU A 626 -22.10 -1.33 -6.21
N ASP A 627 -21.78 -0.69 -5.08
CA ASP A 627 -21.78 0.76 -4.94
C ASP A 627 -20.75 1.42 -5.88
N CYS A 628 -19.56 0.83 -6.04
CA CYS A 628 -18.57 1.28 -7.03
C CYS A 628 -19.11 1.19 -8.46
N ARG A 629 -19.76 0.07 -8.81
CA ARG A 629 -20.36 -0.14 -10.12
C ARG A 629 -21.48 0.87 -10.39
N ALA A 630 -22.32 1.16 -9.39
CA ALA A 630 -23.36 2.17 -9.47
C ALA A 630 -22.79 3.60 -9.63
N ALA A 631 -21.64 3.87 -9.02
CA ALA A 631 -20.91 5.13 -9.12
C ALA A 631 -20.06 5.26 -10.40
N GLY A 632 -20.08 4.26 -11.29
CA GLY A 632 -19.32 4.22 -12.54
C GLY A 632 -17.81 4.00 -12.36
N ILE A 633 -17.39 3.47 -11.20
CA ILE A 633 -15.99 3.18 -10.87
C ILE A 633 -15.68 1.72 -11.24
N ARG A 634 -14.57 1.50 -11.94
CA ARG A 634 -14.13 0.16 -12.33
C ARG A 634 -13.25 -0.44 -11.22
N VAL A 635 -13.57 -1.65 -10.78
CA VAL A 635 -12.76 -2.38 -9.80
C VAL A 635 -11.92 -3.43 -10.53
N MET A 636 -10.60 -3.36 -10.39
CA MET A 636 -9.65 -4.30 -10.95
C MET A 636 -8.93 -5.02 -9.82
N VAL A 637 -8.90 -6.35 -9.84
CA VAL A 637 -8.21 -7.15 -8.83
C VAL A 637 -6.84 -7.55 -9.35
N ILE A 638 -5.80 -7.27 -8.60
CA ILE A 638 -4.43 -7.67 -8.93
C ILE A 638 -3.91 -8.52 -7.77
N THR A 639 -3.52 -9.76 -8.02
CA THR A 639 -3.13 -10.69 -6.95
C THR A 639 -2.00 -11.62 -7.38
N GLY A 640 -1.20 -12.05 -6.41
CA GLY A 640 -0.20 -13.12 -6.56
C GLY A 640 -0.80 -14.52 -6.63
N ASP A 641 -2.07 -14.69 -6.28
CA ASP A 641 -2.74 -16.00 -6.24
C ASP A 641 -2.82 -16.67 -7.62
N ASN A 642 -3.04 -17.98 -7.59
CA ASN A 642 -3.32 -18.76 -8.79
C ASN A 642 -4.61 -18.28 -9.47
N LYS A 643 -4.62 -18.37 -10.81
CA LYS A 643 -5.71 -17.90 -11.66
C LYS A 643 -7.09 -18.46 -11.25
N GLU A 644 -7.19 -19.77 -11.04
CA GLU A 644 -8.43 -20.45 -10.67
C GLU A 644 -8.99 -19.94 -9.33
N THR A 645 -8.13 -19.79 -8.33
CA THR A 645 -8.48 -19.28 -7.00
C THR A 645 -8.98 -17.84 -7.09
N ALA A 646 -8.26 -17.00 -7.81
CA ALA A 646 -8.58 -15.59 -7.97
C ALA A 646 -9.89 -15.38 -8.74
N GLU A 647 -10.16 -16.19 -9.77
CA GLU A 647 -11.42 -16.14 -10.53
C GLU A 647 -12.63 -16.50 -9.68
N ALA A 648 -12.52 -17.54 -8.84
CA ALA A 648 -13.59 -17.94 -7.95
C ALA A 648 -13.90 -16.85 -6.90
N ILE A 649 -12.87 -16.26 -6.27
CA ILE A 649 -13.05 -15.15 -5.32
C ILE A 649 -13.69 -13.95 -6.00
N CYS A 650 -13.24 -13.58 -7.21
CA CYS A 650 -13.81 -12.45 -7.96
C CYS A 650 -15.29 -12.64 -8.34
N ARG A 651 -15.73 -13.90 -8.56
CA ARG A 651 -17.15 -14.21 -8.75
C ARG A 651 -17.95 -14.07 -7.46
N GLU A 652 -17.40 -14.49 -6.32
CA GLU A 652 -18.06 -14.41 -5.00
C GLU A 652 -18.25 -12.96 -4.54
N ILE A 653 -17.22 -12.12 -4.68
CA ILE A 653 -17.28 -10.70 -4.29
C ILE A 653 -18.05 -9.83 -5.30
N GLY A 654 -18.47 -10.38 -6.44
CA GLY A 654 -19.30 -9.66 -7.41
C GLY A 654 -18.54 -8.80 -8.43
N VAL A 655 -17.22 -8.93 -8.55
CA VAL A 655 -16.44 -8.30 -9.65
C VAL A 655 -16.92 -8.85 -11.01
N PHE A 656 -17.13 -10.17 -11.08
CA PHE A 656 -17.70 -10.86 -12.24
C PHE A 656 -19.07 -11.45 -11.91
N GLY A 657 -19.94 -11.54 -12.91
CA GLY A 657 -21.19 -12.28 -12.76
C GLY A 657 -20.97 -13.80 -12.58
N PRO A 658 -21.89 -14.53 -11.93
CA PRO A 658 -21.73 -15.97 -11.66
C PRO A 658 -21.49 -16.84 -12.91
N SER A 659 -22.05 -16.42 -14.05
CA SER A 659 -21.98 -17.11 -15.35
C SER A 659 -21.33 -16.26 -16.45
N GLU A 660 -20.64 -15.19 -16.08
CA GLU A 660 -19.97 -14.31 -17.05
C GLU A 660 -18.76 -15.01 -17.68
N ASN A 661 -18.57 -14.84 -18.99
CA ASN A 661 -17.38 -15.35 -19.67
C ASN A 661 -16.16 -14.47 -19.35
N ILE A 662 -15.28 -14.99 -18.49
CA ILE A 662 -14.14 -14.27 -17.92
C ILE A 662 -12.84 -14.46 -18.74
N SER A 663 -12.84 -15.30 -19.78
CA SER A 663 -11.63 -15.61 -20.56
C SER A 663 -10.96 -14.40 -21.21
N SER A 664 -11.71 -13.31 -21.46
CA SER A 664 -11.19 -12.05 -21.99
C SER A 664 -10.85 -11.00 -20.91
N LYS A 665 -11.10 -11.32 -19.63
CA LYS A 665 -10.99 -10.41 -18.47
C LYS A 665 -10.05 -10.91 -17.36
N SER A 666 -9.62 -12.17 -17.42
CA SER A 666 -8.69 -12.80 -16.47
C SER A 666 -7.39 -13.21 -17.15
N PHE A 667 -6.29 -12.57 -16.73
CA PHE A 667 -4.96 -12.77 -17.29
C PHE A 667 -3.97 -13.13 -16.18
N ALA A 668 -2.98 -13.98 -16.48
CA ALA A 668 -1.80 -14.05 -15.63
C ALA A 668 -0.89 -12.85 -15.89
N GLY A 669 -0.12 -12.38 -14.89
CA GLY A 669 0.74 -11.22 -15.02
C GLY A 669 1.73 -11.31 -16.20
N LYS A 670 2.41 -12.46 -16.34
CA LYS A 670 3.34 -12.72 -17.46
C LYS A 670 2.63 -12.78 -18.81
N GLU A 671 1.43 -13.38 -18.87
CA GLU A 671 0.62 -13.43 -20.09
C GLU A 671 0.23 -12.02 -20.54
N PHE A 672 -0.20 -11.17 -19.59
CA PHE A 672 -0.59 -9.80 -19.88
C PHE A 672 0.58 -8.96 -20.41
N MET A 673 1.78 -9.12 -19.83
CA MET A 673 2.96 -8.38 -20.28
C MET A 673 3.45 -8.77 -21.68
N ALA A 674 3.22 -10.02 -22.09
CA ALA A 674 3.57 -10.49 -23.43
C ALA A 674 2.63 -9.98 -24.53
N LEU A 675 1.47 -9.40 -24.18
CA LEU A 675 0.50 -8.90 -25.15
C LEU A 675 0.96 -7.56 -25.75
N PRO A 676 0.84 -7.35 -27.08
CA PRO A 676 1.22 -6.09 -27.70
C PRO A 676 0.21 -4.96 -27.42
N ASP A 677 -1.10 -5.26 -27.38
CA ASP A 677 -2.18 -4.26 -27.25
C ASP A 677 -2.73 -4.13 -25.80
N ARG A 678 -1.83 -3.93 -24.82
CA ARG A 678 -2.18 -3.88 -23.38
C ARG A 678 -3.24 -2.82 -23.04
N LYS A 679 -3.13 -1.62 -23.60
CA LYS A 679 -4.08 -0.50 -23.36
C LYS A 679 -5.51 -0.83 -23.80
N LYS A 680 -5.69 -1.61 -24.88
CA LYS A 680 -7.03 -1.98 -25.37
C LYS A 680 -7.76 -2.89 -24.40
N ILE A 681 -7.03 -3.75 -23.69
CA ILE A 681 -7.60 -4.66 -22.67
C ILE A 681 -7.99 -3.84 -21.43
N LEU A 682 -7.12 -2.92 -21.00
CA LEU A 682 -7.40 -2.03 -19.87
C LEU A 682 -8.59 -1.10 -20.09
N ARG A 683 -8.91 -0.75 -21.35
CA ARG A 683 -10.10 0.05 -21.72
C ARG A 683 -11.42 -0.73 -21.69
N GLN A 684 -11.39 -2.05 -21.53
CA GLN A 684 -12.63 -2.83 -21.50
C GLN A 684 -13.53 -2.42 -20.33
N THR A 685 -14.84 -2.49 -20.56
CA THR A 685 -15.85 -2.20 -19.55
C THR A 685 -16.08 -3.40 -18.64
N GLY A 686 -16.15 -3.13 -17.33
CA GLY A 686 -16.34 -4.12 -16.28
C GLY A 686 -15.08 -4.33 -15.44
N GLY A 687 -15.12 -5.36 -14.58
CA GLY A 687 -13.98 -5.75 -13.77
C GLY A 687 -12.90 -6.46 -14.59
N LEU A 688 -11.65 -6.37 -14.13
CA LEU A 688 -10.50 -7.09 -14.68
C LEU A 688 -9.80 -7.83 -13.54
N LEU A 689 -9.21 -8.97 -13.85
CA LEU A 689 -8.44 -9.78 -12.90
C LEU A 689 -7.05 -10.08 -13.46
N PHE A 690 -6.04 -9.78 -12.66
CA PHE A 690 -4.65 -10.13 -12.92
C PHE A 690 -4.16 -11.08 -11.81
N SER A 691 -3.81 -12.31 -12.20
CA SER A 691 -3.34 -13.36 -11.29
C SER A 691 -1.84 -13.59 -11.44
N ARG A 692 -1.17 -14.16 -10.42
CA ARG A 692 0.29 -14.32 -10.38
C ARG A 692 1.03 -13.03 -10.80
N ALA A 693 0.56 -11.88 -10.32
CA ALA A 693 1.13 -10.59 -10.63
C ALA A 693 2.34 -10.30 -9.73
N GLU A 694 3.44 -9.85 -10.34
CA GLU A 694 4.65 -9.42 -9.65
C GLU A 694 4.57 -7.92 -9.30
N PRO A 695 5.39 -7.40 -8.38
CA PRO A 695 5.42 -5.98 -8.04
C PRO A 695 5.56 -5.06 -9.27
N LYS A 696 6.45 -5.43 -10.19
CA LYS A 696 6.64 -4.72 -11.48
C LYS A 696 5.37 -4.72 -12.34
N HIS A 697 4.60 -5.81 -12.29
CA HIS A 697 3.34 -5.90 -13.03
C HIS A 697 2.29 -4.94 -12.47
N LYS A 698 2.20 -4.81 -11.14
CA LYS A 698 1.30 -3.86 -10.48
C LYS A 698 1.62 -2.42 -10.89
N GLN A 699 2.89 -2.04 -10.82
CA GLN A 699 3.36 -0.70 -11.19
C GLN A 699 3.06 -0.38 -12.67
N GLU A 700 3.36 -1.30 -13.58
CA GLU A 700 3.14 -1.08 -15.02
C GLU A 700 1.64 -1.01 -15.38
N ILE A 701 0.78 -1.78 -14.71
CA ILE A 701 -0.68 -1.67 -14.90
C ILE A 701 -1.16 -0.27 -14.50
N VAL A 702 -0.72 0.23 -13.34
CA VAL A 702 -1.05 1.58 -12.86
C VAL A 702 -0.54 2.64 -13.85
N ARG A 703 0.71 2.52 -14.32
CA ARG A 703 1.28 3.43 -15.33
C ARG A 703 0.43 3.49 -16.61
N LEU A 704 0.08 2.34 -17.16
CA LEU A 704 -0.69 2.25 -18.41
C LEU A 704 -2.10 2.85 -18.28
N LEU A 705 -2.72 2.74 -17.11
CA LEU A 705 -4.02 3.36 -16.81
C LEU A 705 -3.90 4.88 -16.71
N LYS A 706 -2.86 5.39 -16.03
CA LYS A 706 -2.59 6.83 -15.95
C LYS A 706 -2.30 7.44 -17.32
N GLU A 707 -1.51 6.76 -18.16
CA GLU A 707 -1.26 7.18 -19.54
C GLU A 707 -2.53 7.22 -20.41
N ASP A 708 -3.59 6.51 -20.01
CA ASP A 708 -4.89 6.53 -20.67
C ASP A 708 -5.78 7.71 -20.20
N GLY A 709 -5.32 8.47 -19.20
CA GLY A 709 -6.03 9.59 -18.60
C GLY A 709 -7.03 9.19 -17.50
N GLU A 710 -6.96 7.95 -17.01
CA GLU A 710 -7.76 7.47 -15.89
C GLU A 710 -7.17 7.92 -14.55
N VAL A 711 -8.04 8.17 -13.55
CA VAL A 711 -7.62 8.48 -12.18
C VAL A 711 -7.61 7.18 -11.38
N VAL A 712 -6.41 6.70 -11.05
CA VAL A 712 -6.18 5.36 -10.50
C VAL A 712 -5.97 5.44 -8.99
N ALA A 713 -6.81 4.72 -8.25
CA ALA A 713 -6.55 4.39 -6.85
C ALA A 713 -5.99 2.97 -6.76
N MET A 714 -4.85 2.80 -6.10
CA MET A 714 -4.24 1.49 -5.83
C MET A 714 -4.36 1.17 -4.35
N THR A 715 -4.76 -0.06 -4.00
CA THR A 715 -4.74 -0.56 -2.62
C THR A 715 -3.64 -1.61 -2.44
N GLY A 716 -3.06 -1.67 -1.25
CA GLY A 716 -2.06 -2.68 -0.91
C GLY A 716 -1.66 -2.64 0.56
N ASP A 717 -1.07 -3.73 1.03
CA ASP A 717 -0.62 -3.92 2.41
C ASP A 717 0.89 -4.21 2.49
N GLY A 718 1.47 -4.84 1.46
CA GLY A 718 2.88 -5.22 1.43
C GLY A 718 3.84 -4.14 0.93
N VAL A 719 5.14 -4.31 1.22
CA VAL A 719 6.22 -3.47 0.68
C VAL A 719 6.27 -3.55 -0.86
N ASN A 720 5.83 -4.68 -1.41
CA ASN A 720 5.69 -4.91 -2.85
C ASN A 720 4.69 -4.00 -3.55
N ASP A 721 3.71 -3.50 -2.82
CA ASP A 721 2.72 -2.59 -3.36
C ASP A 721 3.20 -1.15 -3.30
N ALA A 722 4.21 -0.85 -2.48
CA ALA A 722 4.67 0.52 -2.26
C ALA A 722 5.03 1.29 -3.55
N PRO A 723 5.73 0.71 -4.55
CA PRO A 723 5.95 1.41 -5.82
C PRO A 723 4.67 1.71 -6.60
N ALA A 724 3.71 0.76 -6.60
CA ALA A 724 2.43 0.93 -7.28
C ALA A 724 1.50 1.91 -6.54
N LEU A 725 1.50 1.88 -5.20
CA LEU A 725 0.81 2.81 -4.33
C LEU A 725 1.29 4.24 -4.55
N LYS A 726 2.62 4.42 -4.65
CA LYS A 726 3.22 5.73 -4.87
C LYS A 726 2.98 6.28 -6.28
N LEU A 727 2.98 5.40 -7.29
CA LEU A 727 2.76 5.80 -8.68
C LEU A 727 1.29 6.15 -8.97
N ALA A 728 0.35 5.51 -8.27
CA ALA A 728 -1.07 5.78 -8.39
C ALA A 728 -1.40 7.24 -8.07
N ASP A 729 -2.51 7.76 -8.60
CA ASP A 729 -2.97 9.09 -8.22
C ASP A 729 -3.40 9.13 -6.74
N ILE A 730 -3.76 7.95 -6.22
CA ILE A 730 -4.09 7.73 -4.81
C ILE A 730 -3.59 6.35 -4.38
N GLY A 731 -2.55 6.33 -3.56
CA GLY A 731 -2.15 5.13 -2.82
C GLY A 731 -3.01 4.95 -1.56
N ILE A 732 -3.59 3.77 -1.37
CA ILE A 732 -4.38 3.39 -0.19
C ILE A 732 -3.72 2.21 0.51
N ALA A 733 -3.26 2.40 1.75
CA ALA A 733 -2.67 1.34 2.56
C ALA A 733 -3.61 0.84 3.65
N MET A 734 -3.39 -0.41 4.07
CA MET A 734 -4.07 -1.01 5.21
C MET A 734 -3.43 -0.52 6.52
N GLY A 735 -4.24 -0.17 7.52
CA GLY A 735 -3.81 0.42 8.79
C GLY A 735 -3.35 -0.61 9.81
N ILE A 736 -4.00 -1.79 9.84
CA ILE A 736 -3.71 -2.86 10.80
C ILE A 736 -2.76 -3.87 10.16
N THR A 737 -3.14 -4.46 9.03
CA THR A 737 -2.35 -5.49 8.34
C THR A 737 -1.23 -4.91 7.48
N GLY A 738 -1.31 -3.63 7.11
CA GLY A 738 -0.34 -3.01 6.22
C GLY A 738 1.02 -2.77 6.87
N THR A 739 2.07 -2.99 6.08
CA THR A 739 3.45 -2.67 6.46
C THR A 739 3.65 -1.16 6.58
N GLU A 740 4.58 -0.74 7.43
CA GLU A 740 4.91 0.69 7.59
C GLU A 740 5.39 1.33 6.27
N VAL A 741 6.10 0.57 5.42
CA VAL A 741 6.53 1.04 4.11
C VAL A 741 5.34 1.29 3.18
N ALA A 742 4.35 0.39 3.17
CA ALA A 742 3.12 0.58 2.39
C ALA A 742 2.34 1.82 2.89
N LYS A 743 2.21 1.99 4.21
CA LYS A 743 1.59 3.19 4.81
C LYS A 743 2.34 4.47 4.46
N GLU A 744 3.68 4.44 4.41
CA GLU A 744 4.50 5.61 4.05
C GLU A 744 4.40 5.97 2.57
N ALA A 745 4.33 4.98 1.69
CA ALA A 745 4.15 5.17 0.26
C ALA A 745 2.73 5.62 -0.12
N SER A 746 1.74 5.43 0.75
CA SER A 746 0.34 5.74 0.48
C SER A 746 -0.05 7.19 0.81
N ASP A 747 -1.08 7.69 0.12
CA ASP A 747 -1.69 9.00 0.40
C ASP A 747 -2.82 8.91 1.44
N MET A 748 -3.40 7.71 1.58
CA MET A 748 -4.45 7.38 2.53
C MET A 748 -4.15 6.05 3.23
N VAL A 749 -4.55 5.94 4.51
CA VAL A 749 -4.46 4.71 5.31
C VAL A 749 -5.85 4.38 5.87
N LEU A 750 -6.30 3.13 5.71
CA LEU A 750 -7.56 2.64 6.25
C LEU A 750 -7.33 2.09 7.65
N ALA A 751 -7.78 2.80 8.69
CA ALA A 751 -7.56 2.39 10.08
C ALA A 751 -8.28 1.08 10.47
N ASP A 752 -9.31 0.69 9.71
CA ASP A 752 -10.15 -0.49 9.95
C ASP A 752 -9.96 -1.61 8.93
N ASP A 753 -9.01 -1.44 7.99
CA ASP A 753 -8.74 -2.42 6.93
C ASP A 753 -9.97 -2.78 6.08
N ASN A 754 -10.90 -1.83 5.90
CA ASN A 754 -12.19 -2.10 5.25
C ASN A 754 -12.31 -1.45 3.87
N PHE A 755 -12.58 -2.26 2.83
CA PHE A 755 -12.81 -1.76 1.47
C PHE A 755 -14.03 -0.81 1.37
N SER A 756 -15.07 -0.99 2.20
CA SER A 756 -16.24 -0.11 2.23
C SER A 756 -15.91 1.32 2.68
N THR A 757 -14.82 1.49 3.45
CA THR A 757 -14.30 2.79 3.86
C THR A 757 -13.76 3.57 2.67
N ILE A 758 -13.17 2.91 1.67
CA ILE A 758 -12.76 3.55 0.40
C ILE A 758 -13.98 4.14 -0.31
N VAL A 759 -15.07 3.39 -0.43
CA VAL A 759 -16.30 3.85 -1.08
C VAL A 759 -16.90 5.05 -0.34
N SER A 760 -16.92 4.99 0.98
CA SER A 760 -17.38 6.09 1.83
C SER A 760 -16.52 7.34 1.71
N ALA A 761 -15.20 7.15 1.57
CA ALA A 761 -14.25 8.23 1.36
C ALA A 761 -14.43 8.83 -0.04
N VAL A 762 -14.61 8.04 -1.11
CA VAL A 762 -14.89 8.54 -2.47
C VAL A 762 -16.14 9.43 -2.48
N GLY A 763 -17.21 9.00 -1.79
CA GLY A 763 -18.42 9.82 -1.64
C GLY A 763 -18.16 11.16 -0.94
N GLU A 764 -17.31 11.16 0.10
CA GLU A 764 -16.89 12.38 0.79
C GLU A 764 -16.01 13.27 -0.10
N GLY A 765 -15.06 12.69 -0.85
CA GLY A 765 -14.23 13.43 -1.81
C GLY A 765 -15.05 14.12 -2.89
N ARG A 766 -16.08 13.43 -3.43
CA ARG A 766 -17.04 14.02 -4.38
C ARG A 766 -17.83 15.18 -3.75
N SER A 767 -18.23 15.06 -2.49
CA SER A 767 -18.91 16.14 -1.75
C SER A 767 -18.01 17.35 -1.55
N ILE A 768 -16.77 17.14 -1.13
CA ILE A 768 -15.79 18.20 -0.89
C ILE A 768 -15.51 18.93 -2.19
N TYR A 769 -15.33 18.22 -3.31
CA TYR A 769 -15.15 18.86 -4.62
C TYR A 769 -16.33 19.74 -5.02
N ASN A 770 -17.58 19.29 -4.84
CA ASN A 770 -18.76 20.11 -5.14
C ASN A 770 -18.81 21.38 -4.29
N ASN A 771 -18.48 21.27 -3.01
CA ASN A 771 -18.41 22.41 -2.10
C ASN A 771 -17.27 23.37 -2.50
N MET A 772 -16.11 22.83 -2.89
CA MET A 772 -14.99 23.61 -3.44
C MET A 772 -15.38 24.37 -4.69
N LYS A 773 -16.04 23.70 -5.65
CA LYS A 773 -16.54 24.34 -6.86
C LYS A 773 -17.48 25.50 -6.53
N ALA A 774 -18.30 25.36 -5.49
CA ALA A 774 -19.23 26.42 -5.06
C ALA A 774 -18.50 27.64 -4.49
N PHE A 775 -17.56 27.46 -3.56
CA PHE A 775 -16.86 28.61 -2.95
C PHE A 775 -15.83 29.25 -3.89
N ILE A 776 -15.16 28.46 -4.75
CA ILE A 776 -14.26 29.00 -5.78
C ILE A 776 -15.04 29.95 -6.69
N ARG A 777 -16.24 29.52 -7.13
CA ARG A 777 -17.13 30.35 -7.96
C ARG A 777 -17.64 31.59 -7.21
N TYR A 778 -17.91 31.48 -5.91
CA TYR A 778 -18.30 32.60 -5.06
C TYR A 778 -17.20 33.67 -5.02
N MET A 779 -15.98 33.28 -4.64
CA MET A 779 -14.86 34.22 -4.55
C MET A 779 -14.54 34.86 -5.90
N ILE A 780 -14.51 34.07 -6.98
CA ILE A 780 -14.27 34.59 -8.33
C ILE A 780 -15.38 35.57 -8.75
N SER A 781 -16.64 35.29 -8.42
CA SER A 781 -17.74 36.21 -8.73
C SER A 781 -17.58 37.56 -8.02
N SER A 782 -17.04 37.56 -6.80
CA SER A 782 -16.72 38.78 -6.04
C SER A 782 -15.63 39.58 -6.76
N ASN A 783 -14.48 38.95 -7.03
CA ASN A 783 -13.34 39.57 -7.71
C ASN A 783 -13.70 40.15 -9.09
N ILE A 784 -14.54 39.45 -9.88
CA ILE A 784 -15.03 39.97 -11.17
C ILE A 784 -15.83 41.27 -10.98
N GLY A 785 -16.64 41.33 -9.93
CA GLY A 785 -17.40 42.54 -9.57
C GLY A 785 -16.48 43.70 -9.16
N GLU A 786 -15.45 43.43 -8.38
CA GLU A 786 -14.44 44.43 -7.98
C GLU A 786 -13.69 44.99 -9.19
N VAL A 787 -13.19 44.10 -10.06
CA VAL A 787 -12.52 44.47 -11.32
C VAL A 787 -13.43 45.31 -12.21
N ALA A 788 -14.70 44.92 -12.34
CA ALA A 788 -15.67 45.67 -13.14
C ALA A 788 -15.96 47.07 -12.55
N SER A 789 -16.02 47.22 -11.22
CA SER A 789 -16.23 48.50 -10.54
C SER A 789 -15.05 49.45 -10.75
N ILE A 790 -13.81 48.96 -10.57
CA ILE A 790 -12.59 49.75 -10.81
C ILE A 790 -12.46 50.12 -12.29
N PHE A 791 -12.73 49.17 -13.19
CA PHE A 791 -12.71 49.44 -14.63
C PHE A 791 -13.73 50.54 -15.01
N LEU A 792 -14.96 50.47 -14.48
CA LEU A 792 -16.01 51.43 -14.80
C LEU A 792 -15.71 52.83 -14.24
N THR A 793 -15.27 52.93 -12.99
CA THR A 793 -14.89 54.21 -12.37
C THR A 793 -13.71 54.86 -13.11
N SER A 794 -12.70 54.07 -13.48
CA SER A 794 -11.57 54.54 -14.28
C SER A 794 -11.97 54.95 -15.70
N ALA A 795 -12.81 54.17 -16.38
CA ALA A 795 -13.27 54.47 -17.74
C ALA A 795 -14.15 55.73 -17.81
N LEU A 796 -14.98 55.96 -16.78
CA LEU A 796 -15.85 57.14 -16.66
C LEU A 796 -15.11 58.36 -16.09
N GLY A 797 -13.92 58.19 -15.52
CA GLY A 797 -13.15 59.26 -14.87
C GLY A 797 -13.78 59.75 -13.56
N ILE A 798 -14.51 58.87 -12.86
CA ILE A 798 -15.10 59.13 -11.55
C ILE A 798 -14.02 58.81 -10.49
N PRO A 799 -13.97 59.53 -9.34
CA PRO A 799 -13.10 59.16 -8.23
C PRO A 799 -13.25 57.68 -7.87
N GLU A 800 -12.14 57.06 -7.49
CA GLU A 800 -12.09 55.63 -7.16
C GLU A 800 -13.13 55.26 -6.10
N GLY A 801 -13.96 54.26 -6.42
CA GLY A 801 -14.99 53.78 -5.50
C GLY A 801 -14.44 52.93 -4.35
N LEU A 802 -13.31 52.25 -4.55
CA LEU A 802 -12.69 51.32 -3.60
C LEU A 802 -11.16 51.43 -3.67
N ILE A 803 -10.50 51.53 -2.51
CA ILE A 803 -9.03 51.55 -2.42
C ILE A 803 -8.44 50.14 -2.25
N PRO A 804 -7.17 49.88 -2.62
CA PRO A 804 -6.54 48.56 -2.54
C PRO A 804 -6.66 47.87 -1.17
N VAL A 805 -6.52 48.63 -0.09
CA VAL A 805 -6.60 48.10 1.29
C VAL A 805 -8.01 47.59 1.63
N GLN A 806 -9.06 48.24 1.10
CA GLN A 806 -10.44 47.79 1.28
C GLN A 806 -10.68 46.48 0.52
N LEU A 807 -10.15 46.35 -0.70
CA LEU A 807 -10.28 45.15 -1.52
C LEU A 807 -9.58 43.95 -0.87
N LEU A 808 -8.38 44.15 -0.33
CA LEU A 808 -7.69 43.12 0.46
C LEU A 808 -8.51 42.68 1.67
N TRP A 809 -9.12 43.62 2.39
CA TRP A 809 -9.99 43.30 3.52
C TRP A 809 -11.25 42.54 3.10
N VAL A 810 -11.86 42.90 1.96
CA VAL A 810 -13.01 42.20 1.41
C VAL A 810 -12.63 40.77 1.03
N ASN A 811 -11.60 40.59 0.20
CA ASN A 811 -11.20 39.29 -0.34
C ASN A 811 -10.66 38.32 0.73
N LEU A 812 -9.98 38.82 1.77
CA LEU A 812 -9.41 37.98 2.82
C LEU A 812 -10.37 37.76 4.00
N VAL A 813 -10.93 38.85 4.53
CA VAL A 813 -11.66 38.81 5.82
C VAL A 813 -13.17 38.74 5.63
N THR A 814 -13.71 39.44 4.62
CA THR A 814 -15.17 39.50 4.41
C THR A 814 -15.66 38.27 3.65
N ASP A 815 -14.96 37.88 2.58
CA ASP A 815 -15.32 36.75 1.73
C ASP A 815 -14.75 35.41 2.21
N GLY A 816 -13.65 35.41 2.97
CA GLY A 816 -13.03 34.19 3.50
C GLY A 816 -13.97 33.34 4.37
N PRO A 817 -14.62 33.89 5.41
CA PRO A 817 -15.53 33.12 6.28
C PRO A 817 -16.77 32.58 5.55
N PRO A 818 -17.51 33.35 4.72
CA PRO A 818 -18.59 32.81 3.90
C PRO A 818 -18.13 31.75 2.90
N ALA A 819 -16.97 31.93 2.26
CA ALA A 819 -16.40 30.92 1.36
C ALA A 819 -16.07 29.62 2.12
N THR A 820 -15.52 29.73 3.33
CA THR A 820 -15.29 28.58 4.21
C THR A 820 -16.61 27.94 4.63
N ALA A 821 -17.65 28.73 4.90
CA ALA A 821 -18.99 28.23 5.25
C ALA A 821 -19.62 27.40 4.12
N LEU A 822 -19.45 27.82 2.86
CA LEU A 822 -19.87 27.06 1.67
C LEU A 822 -19.14 25.71 1.54
N GLY A 823 -17.95 25.58 2.14
CA GLY A 823 -17.23 24.32 2.30
C GLY A 823 -18.01 23.25 3.07
N PHE A 824 -19.02 23.64 3.87
CA PHE A 824 -19.83 22.73 4.70
C PHE A 824 -21.23 22.44 4.15
N ASN A 825 -21.50 22.77 2.88
CA ASN A 825 -22.79 22.42 2.29
C ASN A 825 -23.06 20.90 2.37
N PRO A 826 -24.31 20.50 2.64
CA PRO A 826 -24.66 19.09 2.71
C PRO A 826 -24.47 18.41 1.35
N PRO A 827 -24.03 17.13 1.32
CA PRO A 827 -23.84 16.39 0.08
C PRO A 827 -25.17 16.15 -0.64
N ASP A 828 -25.11 16.09 -1.98
CA ASP A 828 -26.23 15.64 -2.79
C ASP A 828 -26.58 14.17 -2.50
N LYS A 829 -27.89 13.84 -2.45
CA LYS A 829 -28.37 12.46 -2.21
C LYS A 829 -27.99 11.48 -3.32
N ASP A 830 -27.66 11.97 -4.51
CA ASP A 830 -27.33 11.18 -5.70
C ASP A 830 -25.82 11.17 -6.02
N ILE A 831 -24.97 11.60 -5.08
CA ILE A 831 -23.52 11.77 -5.31
C ILE A 831 -22.82 10.47 -5.76
N MET A 832 -23.27 9.33 -5.25
CA MET A 832 -22.77 7.99 -5.61
C MET A 832 -23.49 7.34 -6.80
N LYS A 833 -24.45 8.03 -7.43
CA LYS A 833 -25.13 7.56 -8.65
C LYS A 833 -24.63 8.24 -9.92
N LYS A 834 -23.81 9.28 -9.77
CA LYS A 834 -23.18 9.99 -10.88
C LYS A 834 -21.89 9.26 -11.29
N PRO A 835 -21.54 9.22 -12.59
CA PRO A 835 -20.25 8.69 -13.01
C PRO A 835 -19.09 9.56 -12.48
N PRO A 836 -17.86 9.04 -12.43
CA PRO A 836 -16.70 9.81 -12.03
C PRO A 836 -16.50 11.02 -12.93
N ARG A 837 -16.03 12.12 -12.36
CA ARG A 837 -15.71 13.34 -13.10
C ARG A 837 -14.51 13.06 -14.00
N ARG A 838 -14.54 13.57 -15.23
CA ARG A 838 -13.34 13.59 -16.06
C ARG A 838 -12.35 14.64 -15.55
N SER A 839 -11.06 14.35 -15.64
CA SER A 839 -9.98 15.24 -15.23
C SER A 839 -9.99 16.60 -15.97
N ASP A 840 -10.58 16.65 -17.17
CA ASP A 840 -10.71 17.83 -18.02
C ASP A 840 -11.90 18.76 -17.67
N ASP A 841 -12.83 18.36 -16.77
CA ASP A 841 -14.01 19.18 -16.46
C ASP A 841 -13.63 20.54 -15.86
N SER A 842 -14.08 21.62 -16.49
CA SER A 842 -13.77 22.99 -16.08
C SER A 842 -14.51 23.39 -14.78
N LEU A 843 -13.83 24.20 -13.96
CA LEU A 843 -14.42 24.81 -12.76
C LEU A 843 -15.59 25.75 -13.14
N ILE A 844 -15.44 26.50 -14.23
CA ILE A 844 -16.42 27.46 -14.75
C ILE A 844 -16.80 27.07 -16.18
N THR A 845 -18.09 26.80 -16.41
CA THR A 845 -18.61 26.57 -17.76
C THR A 845 -18.97 27.91 -18.43
N PRO A 846 -19.01 28.01 -19.77
CA PRO A 846 -19.31 29.27 -20.47
C PRO A 846 -20.62 29.93 -20.03
N TRP A 847 -21.65 29.13 -19.72
CA TRP A 847 -22.92 29.61 -19.20
C TRP A 847 -22.80 30.20 -17.78
N ILE A 848 -22.02 29.54 -16.91
CA ILE A 848 -21.78 30.02 -15.56
C ILE A 848 -20.93 31.29 -15.59
N LEU A 849 -19.93 31.35 -16.46
CA LEU A 849 -19.14 32.56 -16.71
C LEU A 849 -20.04 33.70 -17.18
N PHE A 850 -20.93 33.46 -18.15
CA PHE A 850 -21.89 34.47 -18.60
C PHE A 850 -22.77 34.98 -17.46
N ARG A 851 -23.29 34.08 -16.61
CA ARG A 851 -24.09 34.44 -15.44
C ARG A 851 -23.31 35.34 -14.47
N TYR A 852 -22.04 35.03 -14.17
CA TYR A 852 -21.22 35.84 -13.28
C TYR A 852 -20.71 37.14 -13.92
N MET A 853 -20.50 37.17 -15.23
CA MET A 853 -20.06 38.36 -15.96
C MET A 853 -21.19 39.37 -16.21
N VAL A 854 -22.43 38.90 -16.38
CA VAL A 854 -23.55 39.78 -16.79
C VAL A 854 -24.51 40.05 -15.66
N CYS A 855 -24.99 39.02 -14.95
CA CYS A 855 -26.04 39.24 -13.95
C CYS A 855 -25.51 39.88 -12.67
N PHE A 856 -24.29 39.54 -12.25
CA PHE A 856 -23.74 39.99 -10.97
C PHE A 856 -23.23 41.44 -11.00
N PRO A 857 -22.45 41.89 -12.01
CA PRO A 857 -22.03 43.29 -12.09
C PRO A 857 -23.21 44.23 -12.30
N VAL A 858 -24.24 43.81 -13.04
CA VAL A 858 -25.48 44.58 -13.16
C VAL A 858 -26.16 44.74 -11.79
N TYR A 859 -26.13 43.74 -10.91
CA TYR A 859 -26.75 43.83 -9.59
C TYR A 859 -25.93 44.64 -8.57
N CYS A 860 -24.59 44.52 -8.61
CA CYS A 860 -23.69 45.16 -7.64
C CYS A 860 -23.21 46.56 -8.07
N ALA A 861 -23.02 46.82 -9.36
CA ALA A 861 -22.50 48.10 -9.86
C ALA A 861 -23.60 49.15 -10.09
N LEU A 862 -24.83 48.76 -10.47
CA LEU A 862 -25.93 49.71 -10.68
C LEU A 862 -26.26 50.58 -9.44
N PRO A 863 -26.25 50.04 -8.19
CA PRO A 863 -26.47 50.85 -7.00
C PRO A 863 -25.36 51.89 -6.74
N GLN A 864 -24.09 51.57 -7.03
CA GLN A 864 -22.96 52.50 -6.81
C GLN A 864 -23.06 53.71 -7.76
N VAL A 865 -23.39 53.46 -9.03
CA VAL A 865 -23.59 54.52 -10.05
C VAL A 865 -24.83 55.38 -9.77
N SER A 866 -25.84 54.85 -9.06
CA SER A 866 -27.04 55.62 -8.68
C SER A 866 -26.86 56.45 -7.40
N SER A 867 -25.80 56.21 -6.63
CA SER A 867 -25.52 56.90 -5.35
C SER A 867 -24.45 58.00 -5.45
N SER A 868 -23.83 58.13 -6.63
CA SER A 868 -22.94 59.22 -7.04
C SER A 868 -23.69 60.15 -8.01
#